data_AF-A0A1V2PF58-F1
#
_entry.id   AF-A0A1V2PF58-F1
#
_cell.length_a   1.000
_cell.length_b   1.000
_cell.length_c   1.000
_cell.angle_alpha   90.00
_cell.angle_beta   90.00
_cell.angle_gamma   90.00
#
_symmetry.space_group_name_H-M   'P 1'
#
loop_
_entity.id
_entity.type
_entity.pdbx_description
1 polymer ?
#
loop_
_entity_poly.entity_id
_entity_poly.type
_entity_poly.pdbx_seq_one_letter_code
_entity_poly.pdbx_strand_id
1 'polypeptide(L)'
;MVSRRTFLAGSGAVAAGGLGWFQTGPATATGQVGSGLVSAAHSGGGRRLLPTFARPRHLHYGDVSKLSGGDQTLLTTLQGVVNRSRPELYFLYSPGGADGVDARWLRNTGVPATRYADPLDLVAKYRHRVRGAILHDPEVPDSLNVATTLAGLENAVVADAAQAKAHGLRVVKDLRGLFDDDRLKTYRWQLEHLFPRCSHQLLAGLPPTMVVQAENVTWREIARETRQIRDESNRGTYTLDVSPALGQDAVYVRFQDSFGDDGWGPSILSLTAKANGTTLATFRPGTPEEAPYLFDGVNSSIGAAGNRFADGGGYFIYKFTPPAGTTSLTVTVEMWNQYLVTATDTAPTRIEPFPYFRDYVVATKALVSWLPPNGPTGELLKEHFAAVGPTTPYAGWFANDVAGEWSGVDLAAQGGSEVLPADFYMNGTVLSGVAAPISNKVRKFTPITPKKKIYVTLTFGEGDNVQYCQRHMRDLWDDPRRGDAPVNWTVSPLLADIGPAILSHYQRTATRNDLLICGPSGAGYTYPGAWPADQLDAYFQLSGTYLRRTGMDLVYAYNHRENDAWVPFSETIGRGYAEHTQLRGIIQSWEKGDLLVRRGGLPVIGNFSPPGKAAEYRAALDQHTKSWTGDAPLFIAGAINAWSWTPSDVAELAELLTAPYELVLGNVFFDALNRVL
;
A
#
# COMPACT_ATOMS: atom_id res chain seq x y z
N MET A 1 -0.95 -2.28 -17.14
CA MET A 1 -0.77 -2.72 -15.74
C MET A 1 -0.93 -1.48 -14.87
N VAL A 2 -2.10 -1.27 -14.28
CA VAL A 2 -2.37 -0.11 -13.43
C VAL A 2 -1.64 -0.32 -12.09
N SER A 3 -0.85 0.65 -11.64
CA SER A 3 -0.09 0.51 -10.39
C SER A 3 -1.02 0.32 -9.18
N ARG A 4 -0.56 -0.41 -8.15
CA ARG A 4 -1.25 -0.58 -6.86
C ARG A 4 -1.68 0.76 -6.22
N ARG A 5 -1.00 1.86 -6.55
CA ARG A 5 -1.29 3.21 -6.03
C ARG A 5 -2.42 3.93 -6.75
N THR A 6 -2.71 3.62 -8.01
CA THR A 6 -3.77 4.33 -8.78
C THR A 6 -5.16 4.01 -8.23
N PHE A 7 -5.36 2.84 -7.63
CA PHE A 7 -6.65 2.43 -7.05
C PHE A 7 -6.88 3.00 -5.64
N LEU A 8 -5.83 3.08 -4.81
CA LEU A 8 -5.91 3.60 -3.43
C LEU A 8 -6.24 5.10 -3.36
N ALA A 9 -6.07 5.84 -4.45
CA ALA A 9 -6.37 7.28 -4.52
C ALA A 9 -7.84 7.60 -4.89
N GLY A 10 -8.67 6.62 -5.27
CA GLY A 10 -9.84 6.88 -6.14
C GLY A 10 -11.25 6.58 -5.63
N SER A 11 -11.50 6.00 -4.46
CA SER A 11 -12.84 5.43 -4.16
C SER A 11 -13.57 6.13 -3.00
N GLY A 12 -14.49 7.05 -3.33
CA GLY A 12 -15.45 7.62 -2.38
C GLY A 12 -16.84 7.73 -3.02
N ALA A 13 -17.79 6.90 -2.58
CA ALA A 13 -19.21 7.02 -2.95
C ALA A 13 -20.08 6.92 -1.68
N VAL A 14 -21.07 7.81 -1.58
CA VAL A 14 -21.83 8.18 -0.37
C VAL A 14 -23.27 7.63 -0.46
N ALA A 15 -23.82 7.11 0.65
CA ALA A 15 -25.27 6.99 0.82
C ALA A 15 -25.70 7.13 2.30
N ALA A 16 -26.65 8.04 2.55
CA ALA A 16 -27.29 8.40 3.83
C ALA A 16 -28.28 7.31 4.33
N GLY A 17 -28.75 7.20 5.58
CA GLY A 17 -28.65 7.95 6.84
C GLY A 17 -29.76 7.42 7.80
N GLY A 18 -29.60 7.51 9.12
CA GLY A 18 -30.65 7.16 10.09
C GLY A 18 -30.22 7.25 11.57
N LEU A 19 -30.88 8.11 12.35
CA LEU A 19 -30.54 8.58 13.71
C LEU A 19 -31.15 7.74 14.85
N GLY A 20 -30.48 7.70 16.01
CA GLY A 20 -31.09 7.28 17.29
C GLY A 20 -30.20 7.58 18.52
N TRP A 21 -30.66 8.51 19.37
CA TRP A 21 -30.09 8.94 20.67
C TRP A 21 -30.30 7.87 21.79
N PHE A 22 -29.49 7.72 22.86
CA PHE A 22 -29.39 8.64 24.01
C PHE A 22 -28.35 8.18 25.08
N GLN A 23 -27.74 9.19 25.70
CA GLN A 23 -27.42 9.45 27.13
C GLN A 23 -26.33 8.72 27.94
N THR A 24 -25.68 9.59 28.72
CA THR A 24 -24.38 9.54 29.41
C THR A 24 -24.54 9.52 30.93
N GLY A 25 -23.51 9.06 31.64
CA GLY A 25 -23.32 9.26 33.09
C GLY A 25 -21.82 9.31 33.45
N PRO A 26 -21.32 10.25 34.28
CA PRO A 26 -19.90 10.58 34.40
C PRO A 26 -19.23 9.99 35.65
N ALA A 27 -17.91 9.78 35.62
CA ALA A 27 -17.08 9.84 36.83
C ALA A 27 -15.56 9.97 36.54
N THR A 28 -15.11 11.22 36.69
CA THR A 28 -13.84 11.71 37.27
C THR A 28 -12.62 10.79 37.42
N ALA A 29 -11.52 11.27 36.83
CA ALA A 29 -10.18 10.71 36.87
C ALA A 29 -9.28 11.34 37.95
N THR A 30 -8.24 10.60 38.36
CA THR A 30 -6.99 11.17 38.91
C THR A 30 -5.80 10.41 38.30
N GLY A 31 -4.84 11.16 37.76
CA GLY A 31 -3.76 10.67 36.91
C GLY A 31 -2.43 10.42 37.61
N GLN A 32 -1.59 9.63 36.94
CA GLN A 32 -0.12 9.65 37.03
C GLN A 32 0.44 9.18 35.68
N VAL A 33 1.41 9.94 35.15
CA VAL A 33 2.05 9.75 33.84
C VAL A 33 3.22 8.78 34.00
N GLY A 34 3.11 7.60 33.39
CA GLY A 34 4.18 6.60 33.29
C GLY A 34 4.53 6.34 31.82
N SER A 35 5.81 6.11 31.52
CA SER A 35 6.31 5.72 30.20
C SER A 35 5.60 4.45 29.71
N GLY A 36 4.74 4.56 28.69
CA GLY A 36 3.85 3.48 28.25
C GLY A 36 4.34 2.61 27.10
N LEU A 37 5.65 2.64 26.80
CA LEU A 37 6.26 1.58 25.99
C LEU A 37 6.34 0.33 26.86
N VAL A 38 5.55 -0.69 26.52
CA VAL A 38 5.65 -2.00 27.18
C VAL A 38 6.91 -2.67 26.62
N SER A 39 8.05 -2.45 27.28
CA SER A 39 9.29 -3.14 26.99
C SER A 39 9.12 -4.65 27.24
N ALA A 40 9.83 -5.44 26.45
CA ALA A 40 9.78 -6.90 26.35
C ALA A 40 10.32 -7.64 27.60
N ALA A 41 9.87 -7.29 28.80
CA ALA A 41 10.30 -7.95 30.04
C ALA A 41 9.17 -8.77 30.68
N HIS A 42 9.32 -10.09 30.57
CA HIS A 42 8.95 -11.13 31.54
C HIS A 42 7.48 -11.27 31.99
N SER A 43 6.61 -11.69 31.07
CA SER A 43 5.44 -12.51 31.44
C SER A 43 5.00 -13.44 30.31
N GLY A 44 5.42 -14.70 30.34
CA GLY A 44 4.73 -15.91 29.81
C GLY A 44 4.26 -16.00 28.34
N GLY A 45 4.29 -14.94 27.53
CA GLY A 45 3.93 -14.93 26.11
C GLY A 45 5.12 -14.47 25.28
N GLY A 46 5.39 -15.16 24.16
CA GLY A 46 6.58 -14.96 23.33
C GLY A 46 6.88 -13.50 22.94
N ARG A 47 8.16 -13.23 22.65
CA ARG A 47 8.69 -11.91 22.26
C ARG A 47 7.89 -11.35 21.07
N ARG A 48 7.33 -10.14 21.23
CA ARG A 48 6.71 -9.38 20.14
C ARG A 48 7.80 -8.84 19.20
N LEU A 49 7.54 -8.87 17.90
CA LEU A 49 8.38 -8.34 16.84
C LEU A 49 8.16 -6.84 16.70
N LEU A 50 6.89 -6.41 16.64
CA LEU A 50 6.53 -5.01 16.45
C LEU A 50 6.22 -4.34 17.81
N PRO A 51 6.69 -3.10 18.02
CA PRO A 51 6.32 -2.31 19.19
C PRO A 51 4.81 -2.21 19.39
N THR A 52 4.35 -2.23 20.65
CA THR A 52 2.92 -2.01 20.96
C THR A 52 2.78 -1.00 22.08
N PHE A 53 1.70 -0.23 22.07
CA PHE A 53 1.47 0.82 23.06
C PHE A 53 0.48 0.40 24.15
N ALA A 54 0.45 1.17 25.23
CA ALA A 54 -0.52 0.98 26.30
C ALA A 54 -1.97 1.01 25.78
N ARG A 55 -2.88 0.33 26.49
CA ARG A 55 -4.30 0.33 26.12
C ARG A 55 -4.88 1.76 26.21
N PRO A 56 -5.54 2.27 25.14
CA PRO A 56 -6.21 3.56 25.18
C PRO A 56 -7.40 3.51 26.15
N ARG A 57 -7.66 4.65 26.81
CA ARG A 57 -8.80 4.82 27.72
C ARG A 57 -9.87 5.74 27.16
N HIS A 58 -9.45 6.76 26.43
CA HIS A 58 -10.29 7.73 25.76
C HIS A 58 -9.53 8.26 24.55
N LEU A 59 -10.22 8.48 23.43
CA LEU A 59 -9.63 9.02 22.20
C LEU A 59 -10.20 10.40 21.89
N HIS A 60 -9.36 11.32 21.46
CA HIS A 60 -9.75 12.55 20.80
C HIS A 60 -9.50 12.36 19.30
N TYR A 61 -10.52 12.60 18.49
CA TYR A 61 -10.43 12.34 17.06
C TYR A 61 -11.02 13.45 16.19
N GLY A 62 -10.54 13.56 14.97
CA GLY A 62 -10.99 14.53 13.97
C GLY A 62 -10.80 13.99 12.57
N ASP A 63 -11.52 14.58 11.61
CA ASP A 63 -11.38 14.27 10.18
C ASP A 63 -10.28 15.13 9.58
N VAL A 64 -9.20 14.49 9.13
CA VAL A 64 -8.03 15.16 8.54
C VAL A 64 -7.94 14.93 7.02
N SER A 65 -8.92 14.21 6.43
CA SER A 65 -8.90 13.79 5.02
C SER A 65 -8.85 14.94 4.02
N LYS A 66 -9.33 16.13 4.45
CA LYS A 66 -9.35 17.36 3.66
C LYS A 66 -8.26 18.37 4.04
N LEU A 67 -7.45 18.08 5.06
CA LEU A 67 -6.36 18.96 5.45
C LEU A 67 -5.18 18.81 4.48
N SER A 68 -4.35 19.85 4.39
CA SER A 68 -3.10 19.77 3.63
C SER A 68 -2.18 18.67 4.17
N GLY A 69 -1.34 18.07 3.32
CA GLY A 69 -0.33 17.11 3.76
C GLY A 69 0.60 17.68 4.85
N GLY A 70 0.84 18.99 4.86
CA GLY A 70 1.56 19.69 5.93
C GLY A 70 0.82 19.64 7.27
N ASP A 71 -0.48 19.94 7.30
CA ASP A 71 -1.29 19.87 8.53
C ASP A 71 -1.49 18.43 9.01
N GLN A 72 -1.69 17.50 8.07
CA GLN A 72 -1.73 16.08 8.38
C GLN A 72 -0.39 15.60 8.98
N THR A 73 0.74 16.11 8.49
CA THR A 73 2.10 15.82 9.01
C THR A 73 2.31 16.41 10.42
N LEU A 74 1.81 17.61 10.68
CA LEU A 74 1.81 18.17 12.02
C LEU A 74 1.01 17.30 13.00
N LEU A 75 -0.20 16.89 12.61
CA LEU A 75 -1.10 16.09 13.44
C LEU A 75 -0.62 14.65 13.65
N THR A 76 -0.14 13.97 12.61
CA THR A 76 0.39 12.58 12.71
C THR A 76 1.63 12.52 13.61
N THR A 77 2.52 13.52 13.56
CA THR A 77 3.71 13.54 14.42
C THR A 77 3.35 13.92 15.86
N LEU A 78 2.36 14.80 16.06
CA LEU A 78 1.74 15.03 17.36
C LEU A 78 1.12 13.74 17.93
N GLN A 79 0.38 12.98 17.11
CA GLN A 79 -0.18 11.68 17.47
C GLN A 79 0.92 10.74 17.96
N GLY A 80 2.04 10.65 17.25
CA GLY A 80 3.17 9.82 17.66
C GLY A 80 3.74 10.20 19.02
N VAL A 81 4.00 11.49 19.27
CA VAL A 81 4.55 11.95 20.56
C VAL A 81 3.57 11.73 21.72
N VAL A 82 2.30 12.10 21.53
CA VAL A 82 1.26 11.96 22.56
C VAL A 82 0.97 10.49 22.84
N ASN A 83 0.76 9.68 21.81
CA ASN A 83 0.33 8.29 21.95
C ASN A 83 1.42 7.37 22.49
N ARG A 84 2.71 7.73 22.36
CA ARG A 84 3.82 6.97 22.93
C ARG A 84 3.67 6.71 24.43
N SER A 85 3.12 7.67 25.19
CA SER A 85 2.91 7.47 26.64
C SER A 85 1.63 6.68 26.92
N ARG A 86 0.55 7.01 26.21
CA ARG A 86 -0.71 6.27 26.16
C ARG A 86 -1.50 6.82 24.98
N PRO A 87 -2.08 5.99 24.10
CA PRO A 87 -2.82 6.47 22.96
C PRO A 87 -4.07 7.27 23.37
N GLU A 88 -4.16 8.50 22.86
CA GLU A 88 -5.21 9.49 23.12
C GLU A 88 -5.64 10.25 21.85
N LEU A 89 -4.88 10.17 20.75
CA LEU A 89 -5.16 10.81 19.47
C LEU A 89 -5.44 9.78 18.38
N TYR A 90 -6.51 9.98 17.61
CA TYR A 90 -6.90 9.16 16.46
C TYR A 90 -7.40 10.06 15.33
N PHE A 91 -7.11 9.78 14.07
CA PHE A 91 -7.51 10.63 12.95
C PHE A 91 -8.20 9.85 11.83
N LEU A 92 -9.16 10.49 11.17
CA LEU A 92 -9.82 9.96 9.97
C LEU A 92 -9.13 10.55 8.75
N TYR A 93 -8.35 9.75 8.05
CA TYR A 93 -7.57 10.18 6.89
C TYR A 93 -8.26 9.84 5.59
N SER A 94 -9.04 8.76 5.55
CA SER A 94 -9.87 8.43 4.41
C SER A 94 -11.15 9.26 4.39
N PRO A 95 -11.60 9.73 3.21
CA PRO A 95 -12.92 10.31 3.06
C PRO A 95 -14.01 9.28 3.38
N GLY A 96 -15.26 9.75 3.56
CA GLY A 96 -16.42 8.89 3.85
C GLY A 96 -17.06 9.11 5.22
N GLY A 97 -16.54 10.05 6.02
CA GLY A 97 -17.18 10.48 7.27
C GLY A 97 -17.41 9.32 8.24
N ALA A 98 -18.65 9.18 8.72
CA ALA A 98 -19.01 8.13 9.68
C ALA A 98 -18.90 6.71 9.11
N ASP A 99 -19.01 6.54 7.79
CA ASP A 99 -18.96 5.23 7.15
C ASP A 99 -17.60 4.89 6.57
N GLY A 100 -16.67 5.85 6.58
CA GLY A 100 -15.28 5.65 6.17
C GLY A 100 -14.56 4.60 7.02
N VAL A 101 -13.57 3.94 6.41
CA VAL A 101 -12.83 2.82 7.03
C VAL A 101 -12.21 3.18 8.38
N ASP A 102 -11.65 4.38 8.53
CA ASP A 102 -11.08 4.85 9.80
C ASP A 102 -12.16 4.98 10.88
N ALA A 103 -13.35 5.45 10.54
CA ALA A 103 -14.46 5.61 11.49
C ALA A 103 -15.05 4.25 11.88
N ARG A 104 -15.11 3.29 10.95
CA ARG A 104 -15.50 1.90 11.25
C ARG A 104 -14.50 1.26 12.22
N TRP A 105 -13.20 1.40 11.99
CA TRP A 105 -12.20 0.88 12.93
C TRP A 105 -12.27 1.56 14.30
N LEU A 106 -12.44 2.89 14.34
CA LEU A 106 -12.62 3.62 15.59
C LEU A 106 -13.79 3.04 16.41
N ARG A 107 -14.96 2.81 15.77
CA ARG A 107 -16.10 2.15 16.43
C ARG A 107 -15.76 0.75 16.93
N ASN A 108 -15.08 -0.04 16.12
CA ASN A 108 -14.71 -1.42 16.47
C ASN A 108 -13.70 -1.51 17.63
N THR A 109 -12.97 -0.43 17.93
CA THR A 109 -12.10 -0.39 19.12
C THR A 109 -12.88 -0.47 20.44
N GLY A 110 -14.14 0.00 20.44
CA GLY A 110 -14.95 0.15 21.65
C GLY A 110 -14.41 1.17 22.67
N VAL A 111 -13.41 1.96 22.29
CA VAL A 111 -12.82 2.98 23.16
C VAL A 111 -13.69 4.23 23.12
N PRO A 112 -14.09 4.81 24.28
CA PRO A 112 -14.78 6.09 24.32
C PRO A 112 -14.01 7.17 23.55
N ALA A 113 -14.71 7.98 22.75
CA ALA A 113 -14.08 8.97 21.89
C ALA A 113 -14.82 10.30 21.85
N THR A 114 -14.08 11.41 21.73
CA THR A 114 -14.61 12.77 21.54
C THR A 114 -14.17 13.30 20.19
N ARG A 115 -15.14 13.70 19.37
CA ARG A 115 -14.89 14.33 18.06
C ARG A 115 -14.52 15.80 18.23
N TYR A 116 -13.53 16.25 17.46
CA TYR A 116 -13.18 17.65 17.25
C TYR A 116 -13.62 18.03 15.83
N ALA A 117 -14.30 19.17 15.71
CA ALA A 117 -14.73 19.70 14.42
C ALA A 117 -13.51 20.20 13.63
N ASP A 118 -12.61 20.92 14.31
CA ASP A 118 -11.29 21.27 13.81
C ASP A 118 -10.23 20.38 14.49
N PRO A 119 -9.59 19.44 13.78
CA PRO A 119 -8.52 18.63 14.33
C PRO A 119 -7.29 19.44 14.78
N LEU A 120 -7.05 20.64 14.22
CA LEU A 120 -5.89 21.47 14.57
C LEU A 120 -5.98 22.06 15.99
N ASP A 121 -7.17 22.14 16.58
CA ASP A 121 -7.37 22.49 17.99
C ASP A 121 -6.61 21.54 18.94
N LEU A 122 -6.36 20.31 18.50
CA LEU A 122 -5.62 19.31 19.27
C LEU A 122 -4.15 19.69 19.44
N VAL A 123 -3.58 20.49 18.53
CA VAL A 123 -2.22 21.02 18.69
C VAL A 123 -2.14 21.90 19.93
N ALA A 124 -3.09 22.81 20.12
CA ALA A 124 -3.14 23.67 21.30
C ALA A 124 -3.37 22.86 22.59
N LYS A 125 -4.30 21.89 22.57
CA LYS A 125 -4.58 21.00 23.71
C LYS A 125 -3.34 20.23 24.17
N TYR A 126 -2.55 19.71 23.24
CA TYR A 126 -1.41 18.85 23.54
C TYR A 126 -0.04 19.54 23.46
N ARG A 127 0.00 20.86 23.23
CA ARG A 127 1.24 21.64 23.16
C ARG A 127 2.18 21.43 24.34
N HIS A 128 1.64 21.23 25.54
CA HIS A 128 2.41 20.98 26.76
C HIS A 128 3.13 19.62 26.78
N ARG A 129 2.77 18.68 25.88
CA ARG A 129 3.39 17.36 25.75
C ARG A 129 4.48 17.29 24.69
N VAL A 130 4.72 18.38 23.96
CA VAL A 130 5.74 18.46 22.90
C VAL A 130 6.77 19.54 23.23
N ARG A 131 8.04 19.31 22.90
CA ARG A 131 9.13 20.27 23.15
C ARG A 131 9.15 21.46 22.18
N GLY A 132 8.43 21.34 21.06
CA GLY A 132 8.38 22.32 19.98
C GLY A 132 8.29 21.63 18.61
N ALA A 133 8.75 22.30 17.57
CA ALA A 133 8.71 21.86 16.17
C ALA A 133 10.11 21.63 15.57
N ILE A 134 10.23 20.61 14.73
CA ILE A 134 11.33 20.43 13.78
C ILE A 134 10.85 20.97 12.44
N LEU A 135 11.52 22.00 11.92
CA LEU A 135 11.17 22.56 10.62
C LEU A 135 11.81 21.72 9.52
N HIS A 136 11.00 21.15 8.63
CA HIS A 136 11.49 20.54 7.40
C HIS A 136 11.73 21.61 6.33
N ASP A 137 12.51 21.26 5.31
CA ASP A 137 12.74 22.09 4.13
C ASP A 137 11.78 21.66 3.01
N PRO A 138 10.83 22.50 2.58
CA PRO A 138 9.95 22.19 1.44
C PRO A 138 10.71 22.04 0.12
N GLU A 139 11.87 22.68 -0.03
CA GLU A 139 12.69 22.62 -1.25
C GLU A 139 13.54 21.34 -1.30
N VAL A 140 13.68 20.63 -0.17
CA VAL A 140 14.37 19.34 -0.09
C VAL A 140 13.41 18.32 0.53
N PRO A 141 12.60 17.62 -0.29
CA PRO A 141 11.54 16.74 0.20
C PRO A 141 12.02 15.70 1.23
N ASP A 142 13.19 15.10 1.02
CA ASP A 142 13.76 14.09 1.92
C ASP A 142 14.10 14.63 3.33
N SER A 143 14.18 15.95 3.51
CA SER A 143 14.30 16.58 4.83
C SER A 143 13.10 16.30 5.74
N LEU A 144 11.92 15.99 5.18
CA LEU A 144 10.74 15.58 5.95
C LEU A 144 10.98 14.27 6.71
N ASN A 145 11.69 13.33 6.08
CA ASN A 145 12.02 12.05 6.68
C ASN A 145 13.06 12.22 7.80
N VAL A 146 14.06 13.08 7.59
CA VAL A 146 15.00 13.49 8.66
C VAL A 146 14.24 14.17 9.82
N ALA A 147 13.31 15.07 9.51
CA ALA A 147 12.47 15.74 10.50
C ALA A 147 11.61 14.76 11.31
N THR A 148 11.08 13.71 10.66
CA THR A 148 10.28 12.67 11.31
C THR A 148 11.10 11.84 12.29
N THR A 149 12.30 11.41 11.91
CA THR A 149 13.23 10.74 12.83
C THR A 149 13.56 11.64 14.03
N LEU A 150 13.91 12.91 13.77
CA LEU A 150 14.21 13.89 14.81
C LEU A 150 13.02 14.17 15.74
N ALA A 151 11.80 14.26 15.20
CA ALA A 151 10.58 14.47 15.98
C ALA A 151 10.41 13.36 17.04
N GLY A 152 10.68 12.11 16.66
CA GLY A 152 10.73 10.97 17.57
C GLY A 152 11.78 11.13 18.68
N LEU A 153 13.02 11.47 18.30
CA LEU A 153 14.15 11.63 19.22
C LEU A 153 13.99 12.81 20.19
N GLU A 154 13.41 13.91 19.71
CA GLU A 154 13.35 15.19 20.41
C GLU A 154 12.02 15.46 21.12
N ASN A 155 11.06 14.53 21.07
CA ASN A 155 9.68 14.74 21.54
C ASN A 155 9.07 16.01 20.94
N ALA A 156 9.25 16.20 19.64
CA ALA A 156 8.81 17.37 18.89
C ALA A 156 7.83 16.94 17.78
N VAL A 157 7.12 17.90 17.22
CA VAL A 157 6.30 17.71 16.01
C VAL A 157 7.07 18.16 14.77
N VAL A 158 6.67 17.72 13.59
CA VAL A 158 7.16 18.28 12.33
C VAL A 158 6.19 19.36 11.87
N ALA A 159 6.70 20.51 11.45
CA ALA A 159 5.89 21.63 10.98
C ALA A 159 6.68 22.49 9.99
N ASP A 160 6.03 23.27 9.16
CA ASP A 160 6.67 24.41 8.50
C ASP A 160 6.79 25.63 9.44
N ALA A 161 7.49 26.68 8.99
CA ALA A 161 7.71 27.88 9.80
C ALA A 161 6.41 28.66 10.10
N ALA A 162 5.44 28.64 9.18
CA ALA A 162 4.16 29.32 9.35
C ALA A 162 3.28 28.58 10.37
N GLN A 163 3.18 27.26 10.27
CA GLN A 163 2.52 26.38 11.24
C GLN A 163 3.15 26.52 12.63
N ALA A 164 4.49 26.48 12.73
CA ALA A 164 5.18 26.65 14.01
C ALA A 164 4.83 28.00 14.67
N LYS A 165 4.79 29.09 13.89
CA LYS A 165 4.35 30.40 14.37
C LYS A 165 2.88 30.41 14.76
N ALA A 166 1.99 29.90 13.91
CA ALA A 166 0.54 29.89 14.10
C ALA A 166 0.13 29.13 15.37
N HIS A 167 0.78 27.99 15.64
CA HIS A 167 0.49 27.17 16.83
C HIS A 167 1.40 27.48 18.04
N GLY A 168 2.22 28.53 17.96
CA GLY A 168 3.11 28.95 19.05
C GLY A 168 4.15 27.89 19.43
N LEU A 169 4.63 27.09 18.48
CA LEU A 169 5.62 26.04 18.72
C LEU A 169 7.02 26.64 18.68
N ARG A 170 7.83 26.37 19.72
CA ARG A 170 9.25 26.72 19.70
C ARG A 170 9.96 25.89 18.62
N VAL A 171 10.80 26.53 17.79
CA VAL A 171 11.67 25.81 16.87
C VAL A 171 12.76 25.07 17.66
N VAL A 172 12.74 23.73 17.62
CA VAL A 172 13.74 22.85 18.25
C VAL A 172 14.93 22.64 17.32
N LYS A 173 14.66 22.46 16.02
CA LYS A 173 15.66 22.37 14.97
C LYS A 173 15.06 22.90 13.68
N ASP A 174 15.85 23.64 12.93
CA ASP A 174 15.52 24.08 11.57
C ASP A 174 16.42 23.32 10.60
N LEU A 175 15.81 22.61 9.64
CA LEU A 175 16.53 21.84 8.62
C LEU A 175 16.64 22.59 7.29
N ARG A 176 16.05 23.79 7.18
CA ARG A 176 16.09 24.57 5.93
C ARG A 176 17.52 24.96 5.57
N GLY A 177 17.90 24.73 4.32
CA GLY A 177 19.24 25.00 3.81
C GLY A 177 20.34 24.09 4.36
N LEU A 178 20.00 23.00 5.06
CA LEU A 178 20.99 22.04 5.58
C LEU A 178 21.44 21.01 4.53
N PHE A 179 20.59 20.72 3.56
CA PHE A 179 20.80 19.67 2.55
C PHE A 179 20.72 20.25 1.14
N ASP A 180 21.41 19.63 0.19
CA ASP A 180 21.57 20.05 -1.21
C ASP A 180 20.69 19.24 -2.19
N ASP A 181 19.56 18.70 -1.71
CA ASP A 181 18.66 17.77 -2.41
C ASP A 181 19.32 16.47 -2.93
N ASP A 182 20.55 16.19 -2.50
CA ASP A 182 21.19 14.90 -2.71
C ASP A 182 20.65 13.89 -1.69
N ARG A 183 19.77 13.01 -2.17
CA ARG A 183 19.18 11.93 -1.38
C ARG A 183 20.24 11.06 -0.70
N LEU A 184 21.30 10.67 -1.43
CA LEU A 184 22.32 9.78 -0.90
C LEU A 184 23.05 10.43 0.28
N LYS A 185 23.47 11.70 0.13
CA LYS A 185 24.12 12.46 1.22
C LYS A 185 23.18 12.66 2.41
N THR A 186 21.91 12.96 2.15
CA THR A 186 20.91 13.20 3.20
C THR A 186 20.70 11.97 4.09
N TYR A 187 20.50 10.78 3.50
CA TYR A 187 20.32 9.55 4.29
C TYR A 187 21.63 9.03 4.89
N ARG A 188 22.79 9.21 4.22
CA ARG A 188 24.11 8.94 4.81
C ARG A 188 24.29 9.74 6.11
N TRP A 189 24.03 11.04 6.06
CA TRP A 189 24.10 11.91 7.23
C TRP A 189 23.16 11.43 8.35
N GLN A 190 21.92 11.07 8.01
CA GLN A 190 20.95 10.55 8.96
C GLN A 190 21.40 9.22 9.62
N LEU A 191 21.97 8.29 8.85
CA LEU A 191 22.54 7.04 9.38
C LEU A 191 23.68 7.34 10.36
N GLU A 192 24.59 8.23 10.03
CA GLU A 192 25.75 8.55 10.88
C GLU A 192 25.38 9.32 12.16
N HIS A 193 24.44 10.28 12.07
CA HIS A 193 24.20 11.24 13.13
C HIS A 193 22.95 10.94 13.97
N LEU A 194 21.95 10.25 13.41
CA LEU A 194 20.67 9.99 14.09
C LEU A 194 20.48 8.53 14.50
N PHE A 195 20.89 7.57 13.66
CA PHE A 195 20.69 6.14 13.93
C PHE A 195 21.26 5.65 15.28
N PRO A 196 22.42 6.12 15.78
CA PRO A 196 22.93 5.72 17.10
C PRO A 196 21.98 6.05 18.27
N ARG A 197 21.03 6.98 18.06
CA ARG A 197 20.04 7.42 19.05
C ARG A 197 18.66 6.79 18.82
N CYS A 198 18.45 6.15 17.67
CA CYS A 198 17.17 5.57 17.28
C CYS A 198 16.92 4.23 17.99
N SER A 199 15.66 3.81 17.98
CA SER A 199 15.32 2.42 18.27
C SER A 199 15.80 1.53 17.12
N HIS A 200 16.33 0.36 17.45
CA HIS A 200 16.75 -0.67 16.49
C HIS A 200 15.70 -1.78 16.33
N GLN A 201 14.47 -1.57 16.84
CA GLN A 201 13.40 -2.58 16.75
C GLN A 201 12.73 -2.65 15.37
N LEU A 202 12.84 -1.59 14.56
CA LEU A 202 12.37 -1.55 13.19
C LEU A 202 13.07 -0.43 12.41
N LEU A 203 13.12 -0.57 11.10
CA LEU A 203 13.40 0.51 10.16
C LEU A 203 12.09 0.94 9.48
N ALA A 204 11.95 2.21 9.12
CA ALA A 204 10.73 2.73 8.50
C ALA A 204 10.97 3.18 7.06
N GLY A 205 10.19 2.67 6.11
CA GLY A 205 10.27 3.06 4.69
C GLY A 205 9.14 4.00 4.30
N LEU A 206 9.35 5.31 4.36
CA LEU A 206 8.29 6.30 4.08
C LEU A 206 8.65 7.25 2.94
N PRO A 207 7.78 7.44 1.93
CA PRO A 207 7.99 8.51 0.97
C PRO A 207 7.95 9.87 1.68
N PRO A 208 8.76 10.85 1.24
CA PRO A 208 8.66 12.22 1.76
C PRO A 208 7.43 12.96 1.22
N THR A 209 6.91 12.55 0.06
CA THR A 209 5.84 13.27 -0.63
C THR A 209 4.76 12.35 -1.18
N MET A 210 3.59 12.94 -1.41
CA MET A 210 2.48 12.35 -2.16
C MET A 210 2.01 13.31 -3.23
N VAL A 211 1.43 12.73 -4.29
CA VAL A 211 0.68 13.49 -5.29
C VAL A 211 -0.79 13.49 -4.87
N VAL A 212 -1.38 14.68 -4.76
CA VAL A 212 -2.78 14.87 -4.41
C VAL A 212 -3.50 15.51 -5.58
N GLN A 213 -4.67 14.99 -5.93
CA GLN A 213 -5.53 15.60 -6.94
C GLN A 213 -6.04 16.94 -6.44
N ALA A 214 -6.03 17.96 -7.29
CA ALA A 214 -6.68 19.23 -7.00
C ALA A 214 -8.21 19.04 -7.08
N GLU A 215 -8.94 19.65 -6.15
CA GLU A 215 -10.40 19.63 -6.18
C GLU A 215 -10.93 20.68 -7.16
N ASN A 216 -12.08 20.41 -7.78
CA ASN A 216 -12.82 21.35 -8.62
C ASN A 216 -12.06 21.90 -9.84
N VAL A 217 -11.11 21.13 -10.39
CA VAL A 217 -10.40 21.52 -11.61
C VAL A 217 -11.34 21.50 -12.79
N THR A 218 -11.49 22.67 -13.42
CA THR A 218 -12.32 22.82 -14.61
C THR A 218 -11.46 22.63 -15.86
N TRP A 219 -11.81 21.61 -16.65
CA TRP A 219 -11.18 21.32 -17.93
C TRP A 219 -12.01 21.85 -19.08
N ARG A 220 -11.37 22.53 -20.03
CA ARG A 220 -11.99 23.02 -21.27
C ARG A 220 -11.65 22.06 -22.39
N GLU A 221 -12.64 21.62 -23.16
CA GLU A 221 -12.40 20.80 -24.35
C GLU A 221 -11.81 21.66 -25.47
N ILE A 222 -10.73 21.17 -26.07
CA ILE A 222 -9.97 21.85 -27.12
C ILE A 222 -10.16 21.12 -28.45
N ALA A 223 -10.06 19.80 -28.44
CA ALA A 223 -10.26 18.97 -29.62
C ALA A 223 -10.73 17.57 -29.23
N ARG A 224 -11.49 16.92 -30.12
CA ARG A 224 -11.97 15.55 -29.94
C ARG A 224 -12.08 14.83 -31.28
N GLU A 225 -11.58 13.59 -31.35
CA GLU A 225 -11.96 12.64 -32.38
C GLU A 225 -13.26 11.95 -31.96
N THR A 226 -14.25 11.99 -32.86
CA THR A 226 -15.62 11.52 -32.61
C THR A 226 -15.91 10.18 -33.29
N ARG A 227 -14.91 9.60 -33.95
CA ARG A 227 -14.97 8.30 -34.62
C ARG A 227 -14.05 7.32 -33.90
N GLN A 228 -14.49 6.07 -33.78
CA GLN A 228 -13.65 4.98 -33.26
C GLN A 228 -12.66 4.51 -34.34
N ILE A 229 -11.59 5.28 -34.52
CA ILE A 229 -10.51 4.99 -35.45
C ILE A 229 -9.50 4.07 -34.76
N ARG A 230 -9.09 3.00 -35.44
CA ARG A 230 -8.18 1.96 -34.93
C ARG A 230 -7.00 1.73 -35.86
N ASP A 231 -6.60 2.80 -36.54
CA ASP A 231 -5.49 2.85 -37.47
C ASP A 231 -4.96 4.30 -37.54
N GLU A 232 -3.89 4.52 -38.30
CA GLU A 232 -3.31 5.86 -38.45
C GLU A 232 -3.99 6.70 -39.54
N SER A 233 -5.23 6.38 -39.95
CA SER A 233 -5.91 7.08 -41.06
C SER A 233 -6.20 8.55 -40.75
N ASN A 234 -6.29 8.92 -39.48
CA ASN A 234 -6.42 10.32 -39.03
C ASN A 234 -5.08 10.93 -38.58
N ARG A 235 -3.93 10.32 -38.90
CA ARG A 235 -2.64 10.91 -38.55
C ARG A 235 -2.40 12.21 -39.29
N GLY A 236 -2.11 13.25 -38.52
CA GLY A 236 -1.88 14.57 -39.08
C GLY A 236 -1.30 15.55 -38.08
N THR A 237 -1.04 16.76 -38.57
CA THR A 237 -0.58 17.89 -37.76
C THR A 237 -1.77 18.75 -37.38
N TYR A 238 -2.03 18.87 -36.08
CA TYR A 238 -3.13 19.62 -35.50
C TYR A 238 -2.60 20.82 -34.74
N THR A 239 -3.13 22.01 -35.02
CA THR A 239 -2.83 23.21 -34.22
C THR A 239 -3.98 23.47 -33.26
N LEU A 240 -3.71 23.27 -31.98
CA LEU A 240 -4.68 23.36 -30.89
C LEU A 240 -4.60 24.76 -30.27
N ASP A 241 -5.69 25.50 -30.27
CA ASP A 241 -5.78 26.79 -29.59
C ASP A 241 -6.13 26.56 -28.11
N VAL A 242 -5.14 26.72 -27.23
CA VAL A 242 -5.30 26.59 -25.78
C VAL A 242 -5.35 27.94 -25.08
N SER A 243 -5.40 29.04 -25.83
CA SER A 243 -5.56 30.40 -25.31
C SER A 243 -6.76 30.57 -24.37
N PRO A 244 -7.92 29.90 -24.57
CA PRO A 244 -9.04 29.99 -23.64
C PRO A 244 -8.74 29.47 -22.22
N ALA A 245 -7.66 28.69 -22.04
CA ALA A 245 -7.19 28.23 -20.74
C ALA A 245 -6.10 29.13 -20.15
N LEU A 246 -5.79 30.29 -20.74
CA LEU A 246 -4.98 31.31 -20.10
C LEU A 246 -5.77 31.96 -18.96
N GLY A 247 -5.12 32.19 -17.81
CA GLY A 247 -5.77 32.75 -16.63
C GLY A 247 -4.89 32.80 -15.39
N GLN A 248 -3.90 31.92 -15.31
CA GLN A 248 -2.90 31.83 -14.24
C GLN A 248 -1.49 31.71 -14.83
N ASP A 249 -0.50 31.37 -13.99
CA ASP A 249 0.92 31.27 -14.36
C ASP A 249 1.24 30.16 -15.38
N ALA A 250 0.37 29.15 -15.52
CA ALA A 250 0.61 28.03 -16.42
C ALA A 250 -0.69 27.50 -17.05
N VAL A 251 -0.55 26.81 -18.19
CA VAL A 251 -1.60 26.07 -18.87
C VAL A 251 -1.23 24.60 -18.90
N TYR A 252 -2.16 23.74 -18.48
CA TYR A 252 -2.03 22.29 -18.46
C TYR A 252 -2.88 21.71 -19.58
N VAL A 253 -2.26 20.97 -20.50
CA VAL A 253 -2.91 20.36 -21.67
C VAL A 253 -2.91 18.86 -21.49
N ARG A 254 -4.10 18.28 -21.33
CA ARG A 254 -4.31 16.84 -21.12
C ARG A 254 -4.75 16.18 -22.42
N PHE A 255 -4.08 15.08 -22.74
CA PHE A 255 -4.40 14.18 -23.83
C PHE A 255 -4.88 12.86 -23.23
N GLN A 256 -6.08 12.44 -23.62
CA GLN A 256 -6.72 11.22 -23.13
C GLN A 256 -7.54 10.56 -24.24
N ASP A 257 -7.94 9.32 -24.00
CA ASP A 257 -8.81 8.57 -24.90
C ASP A 257 -10.21 9.22 -25.00
N SER A 258 -10.74 9.38 -26.22
CA SER A 258 -12.12 9.82 -26.42
C SER A 258 -13.14 8.69 -26.28
N PHE A 259 -12.72 7.43 -26.36
CA PHE A 259 -13.52 6.22 -26.11
C PHE A 259 -12.75 5.24 -25.21
N GLY A 260 -12.87 5.43 -23.90
CA GLY A 260 -12.08 4.68 -22.91
C GLY A 260 -12.36 3.17 -22.79
N ASP A 261 -13.12 2.56 -23.71
CA ASP A 261 -13.55 1.16 -23.69
C ASP A 261 -12.89 0.27 -24.75
N ASP A 262 -12.14 0.82 -25.71
CA ASP A 262 -11.56 0.03 -26.81
C ASP A 262 -10.02 0.02 -26.91
N GLY A 263 -9.35 0.92 -26.19
CA GLY A 263 -7.90 0.93 -26.03
C GLY A 263 -7.12 1.49 -27.22
N TRP A 264 -7.68 2.48 -27.92
CA TRP A 264 -7.07 3.16 -29.07
C TRP A 264 -6.98 4.67 -28.85
N GLY A 265 -6.45 5.09 -27.70
CA GLY A 265 -6.41 6.50 -27.33
C GLY A 265 -5.37 7.33 -28.11
N PRO A 266 -5.13 8.60 -27.72
CA PRO A 266 -4.29 9.52 -28.47
C PRO A 266 -2.87 9.00 -28.61
N SER A 267 -2.29 9.17 -29.79
CA SER A 267 -0.85 9.00 -30.01
C SER A 267 -0.25 10.31 -30.52
N ILE A 268 0.82 10.81 -29.89
CA ILE A 268 1.52 12.04 -30.29
C ILE A 268 2.97 11.71 -30.62
N LEU A 269 3.44 12.12 -31.80
CA LEU A 269 4.83 11.94 -32.22
C LEU A 269 5.70 13.19 -32.02
N SER A 270 5.11 14.38 -32.10
CA SER A 270 5.83 15.64 -31.90
C SER A 270 4.92 16.74 -31.38
N LEU A 271 5.50 17.70 -30.66
CA LEU A 271 4.80 18.86 -30.12
C LEU A 271 5.63 20.13 -30.32
N THR A 272 4.95 21.23 -30.70
CA THR A 272 5.48 22.59 -30.66
C THR A 272 4.48 23.51 -29.97
N ALA A 273 4.88 24.17 -28.89
CA ALA A 273 4.07 25.17 -28.21
C ALA A 273 4.55 26.58 -28.55
N LYS A 274 3.64 27.51 -28.82
CA LYS A 274 3.94 28.91 -29.13
C LYS A 274 3.07 29.86 -28.31
N ALA A 275 3.69 30.84 -27.66
CA ALA A 275 3.01 31.98 -27.04
C ALA A 275 3.18 33.23 -27.91
N ASN A 276 2.08 33.86 -28.31
CA ASN A 276 2.06 35.04 -29.20
C ASN A 276 2.90 34.82 -30.49
N GLY A 277 2.92 33.58 -31.01
CA GLY A 277 3.72 33.19 -32.19
C GLY A 277 5.18 32.84 -31.90
N THR A 278 5.71 33.14 -30.71
CA THR A 278 7.06 32.77 -30.28
C THR A 278 7.08 31.35 -29.72
N THR A 279 7.98 30.51 -30.21
CA THR A 279 8.14 29.13 -29.73
C THR A 279 8.59 29.10 -28.27
N LEU A 280 7.80 28.43 -27.44
CA LEU A 280 8.14 28.08 -26.06
C LEU A 280 8.86 26.75 -26.00
N ALA A 281 8.36 25.76 -26.74
CA ALA A 281 8.83 24.38 -26.69
C ALA A 281 8.72 23.72 -28.06
N THR A 282 9.69 22.88 -28.39
CA THR A 282 9.60 21.90 -29.48
C THR A 282 10.28 20.62 -29.00
N PHE A 283 9.55 19.50 -29.00
CA PHE A 283 10.11 18.23 -28.58
C PHE A 283 9.39 17.04 -29.21
N ARG A 284 10.03 15.87 -29.13
CA ARG A 284 9.41 14.56 -29.35
C ARG A 284 9.23 13.88 -28.00
N PRO A 285 8.16 13.09 -27.79
CA PRO A 285 8.03 12.38 -26.53
C PRO A 285 9.15 11.37 -26.29
N GLY A 286 9.49 11.15 -25.02
CA GLY A 286 10.56 10.24 -24.59
C GLY A 286 11.96 10.82 -24.72
N THR A 287 12.12 12.09 -25.14
CA THR A 287 13.44 12.74 -25.26
C THR A 287 13.73 13.68 -24.08
N PRO A 288 15.00 14.04 -23.82
CA PRO A 288 15.35 14.99 -22.74
C PRO A 288 14.64 16.34 -22.85
N GLU A 289 14.29 16.77 -24.07
CA GLU A 289 13.59 18.03 -24.34
C GLU A 289 12.12 18.03 -23.90
N GLU A 290 11.49 16.85 -23.76
CA GLU A 290 10.13 16.71 -23.22
C GLU A 290 10.11 16.94 -21.70
N ALA A 291 11.17 16.54 -20.99
CA ALA A 291 11.18 16.44 -19.53
C ALA A 291 10.75 17.73 -18.79
N PRO A 292 11.11 18.95 -19.22
CA PRO A 292 10.65 20.19 -18.56
C PRO A 292 9.15 20.45 -18.69
N TYR A 293 8.47 19.81 -19.63
CA TYR A 293 7.08 20.08 -19.99
C TYR A 293 6.12 18.96 -19.58
N LEU A 294 6.60 17.72 -19.44
CA LEU A 294 5.75 16.59 -19.01
C LEU A 294 5.39 16.73 -17.53
N PHE A 295 4.14 17.12 -17.27
CA PHE A 295 3.62 17.31 -15.92
C PHE A 295 3.15 16.00 -15.27
N ASP A 296 2.38 15.21 -16.02
CA ASP A 296 1.95 13.86 -15.61
C ASP A 296 2.04 12.94 -16.83
N GLY A 297 2.89 11.93 -16.75
CA GLY A 297 3.03 10.89 -17.78
C GLY A 297 2.80 9.49 -17.25
N VAL A 298 2.35 9.33 -15.99
CA VAL A 298 2.37 8.04 -15.27
C VAL A 298 1.42 7.03 -15.92
N ASN A 299 0.31 7.49 -16.50
CA ASN A 299 -0.69 6.65 -17.15
C ASN A 299 -0.56 6.64 -18.69
N SER A 300 0.66 6.79 -19.20
CA SER A 300 0.99 6.78 -20.63
C SER A 300 2.21 5.92 -20.93
N SER A 301 2.46 5.62 -22.20
CA SER A 301 3.59 4.81 -22.66
C SER A 301 4.25 5.41 -23.90
N ILE A 302 5.50 5.03 -24.16
CA ILE A 302 6.21 5.36 -25.40
C ILE A 302 6.08 4.17 -26.35
N GLY A 303 5.47 4.41 -27.51
CA GLY A 303 5.34 3.44 -28.58
C GLY A 303 6.63 3.26 -29.37
N ALA A 304 6.67 2.22 -30.21
CA ALA A 304 7.86 1.85 -30.99
C ALA A 304 8.32 2.96 -31.95
N ALA A 305 7.40 3.84 -32.39
CA ALA A 305 7.72 4.98 -33.25
C ALA A 305 8.26 6.20 -32.47
N GLY A 306 8.44 6.09 -31.15
CA GLY A 306 8.81 7.22 -30.28
C GLY A 306 7.64 8.17 -30.01
N ASN A 307 6.40 7.71 -30.21
CA ASN A 307 5.19 8.45 -29.88
C ASN A 307 4.78 8.20 -28.43
N ARG A 308 4.20 9.19 -27.75
CA ARG A 308 3.53 8.97 -26.47
C ARG A 308 2.06 8.65 -26.72
N PHE A 309 1.56 7.61 -26.08
CA PHE A 309 0.16 7.21 -26.16
C PHE A 309 -0.42 6.85 -24.81
N ALA A 310 -1.75 6.93 -24.69
CA ALA A 310 -2.49 6.52 -23.51
C ALA A 310 -3.85 5.95 -23.94
N ASP A 311 -4.23 4.81 -23.36
CA ASP A 311 -5.42 4.04 -23.77
C ASP A 311 -6.41 3.90 -22.62
N GLY A 312 -7.70 3.75 -22.94
CA GLY A 312 -8.74 3.49 -21.96
C GLY A 312 -8.91 4.67 -20.99
N GLY A 313 -8.78 4.43 -19.69
CA GLY A 313 -8.77 5.49 -18.68
C GLY A 313 -7.45 6.27 -18.57
N GLY A 314 -6.45 5.95 -19.39
CA GLY A 314 -5.13 6.57 -19.38
C GLY A 314 -5.14 8.01 -19.91
N TYR A 315 -4.15 8.80 -19.49
CA TYR A 315 -3.92 10.15 -19.98
C TYR A 315 -2.48 10.58 -19.73
N PHE A 316 -2.08 11.69 -20.35
CA PHE A 316 -0.87 12.44 -19.99
C PHE A 316 -1.11 13.95 -20.12
N ILE A 317 -0.32 14.74 -19.39
CA ILE A 317 -0.49 16.19 -19.23
C ILE A 317 0.84 16.89 -19.49
N TYR A 318 0.82 17.89 -20.39
CA TYR A 318 1.92 18.84 -20.54
C TYR A 318 1.60 20.15 -19.82
N LYS A 319 2.61 20.76 -19.19
CA LYS A 319 2.55 22.09 -18.58
C LYS A 319 3.33 23.08 -19.43
N PHE A 320 2.71 24.21 -19.74
CA PHE A 320 3.35 25.35 -20.39
C PHE A 320 3.24 26.58 -19.48
N THR A 321 4.35 27.27 -19.26
CA THR A 321 4.41 28.54 -18.51
C THR A 321 4.63 29.68 -19.50
N PRO A 322 3.56 30.25 -20.09
CA PRO A 322 3.70 31.33 -21.06
C PRO A 322 4.20 32.63 -20.38
N PRO A 323 4.96 33.49 -21.09
CA PRO A 323 5.36 34.79 -20.57
C PRO A 323 4.16 35.65 -20.13
N ALA A 324 4.36 36.50 -19.13
CA ALA A 324 3.34 37.45 -18.68
C ALA A 324 2.83 38.32 -19.85
N GLY A 325 1.51 38.52 -19.94
CA GLY A 325 0.88 39.24 -21.05
C GLY A 325 0.68 38.42 -22.33
N THR A 326 0.86 37.10 -22.28
CA THR A 326 0.48 36.22 -23.39
C THR A 326 -1.03 36.29 -23.64
N THR A 327 -1.43 36.54 -24.89
CA THR A 327 -2.83 36.59 -25.32
C THR A 327 -3.21 35.44 -26.25
N SER A 328 -2.21 34.76 -26.82
CA SER A 328 -2.39 33.59 -27.66
C SER A 328 -1.41 32.50 -27.25
N LEU A 329 -1.90 31.28 -27.03
CA LEU A 329 -1.11 30.10 -26.79
C LEU A 329 -1.62 28.96 -27.68
N THR A 330 -0.75 28.48 -28.56
CA THR A 330 -1.06 27.36 -29.48
C THR A 330 -0.14 26.19 -29.23
N VAL A 331 -0.70 24.99 -29.34
CA VAL A 331 0.03 23.72 -29.22
C VAL A 331 -0.18 22.95 -30.51
N THR A 332 0.85 22.89 -31.35
CA THR A 332 0.84 22.13 -32.59
C THR A 332 1.39 20.73 -32.33
N VAL A 333 0.60 19.70 -32.61
CA VAL A 333 0.98 18.29 -32.40
C VAL A 333 0.84 17.48 -33.69
N GLU A 334 1.76 16.55 -33.93
CA GLU A 334 1.50 15.43 -34.84
C GLU A 334 0.82 14.33 -34.03
N MET A 335 -0.48 14.08 -34.28
CA MET A 335 -1.26 13.10 -33.53
C MET A 335 -2.21 12.28 -34.39
N TRP A 336 -2.69 11.16 -33.85
CA TRP A 336 -3.66 10.25 -34.47
C TRP A 336 -4.45 9.47 -33.41
N ASN A 337 -5.31 8.57 -33.87
CA ASN A 337 -6.23 7.72 -33.09
C ASN A 337 -7.31 8.54 -32.35
N GLN A 338 -7.83 8.01 -31.25
CA GLN A 338 -9.03 8.49 -30.57
C GLN A 338 -8.62 9.47 -29.46
N TYR A 339 -8.43 10.74 -29.84
CA TYR A 339 -7.99 11.77 -28.91
C TYR A 339 -9.15 12.58 -28.33
N LEU A 340 -9.05 12.91 -27.05
CA LEU A 340 -9.70 14.02 -26.39
C LEU A 340 -8.61 14.92 -25.80
N VAL A 341 -8.55 16.16 -26.26
CA VAL A 341 -7.62 17.16 -25.76
C VAL A 341 -8.39 18.17 -24.92
N THR A 342 -7.94 18.36 -23.69
CA THR A 342 -8.53 19.31 -22.75
C THR A 342 -7.45 20.22 -22.15
N ALA A 343 -7.80 21.44 -21.74
CA ALA A 343 -6.87 22.36 -21.10
C ALA A 343 -7.45 23.06 -19.87
N THR A 344 -6.58 23.41 -18.92
CA THR A 344 -6.93 24.16 -17.70
C THR A 344 -5.78 25.08 -17.29
N ASP A 345 -6.07 26.15 -16.55
CA ASP A 345 -5.08 27.05 -15.93
C ASP A 345 -4.67 26.58 -14.52
N THR A 346 -5.33 25.56 -14.00
CA THR A 346 -5.17 25.09 -12.62
C THR A 346 -4.35 23.81 -12.60
N ALA A 347 -3.31 23.75 -11.75
CA ALA A 347 -2.51 22.54 -11.59
C ALA A 347 -3.41 21.35 -11.18
N PRO A 348 -3.52 20.29 -11.99
CA PRO A 348 -4.49 19.23 -11.72
C PRO A 348 -4.08 18.33 -10.57
N THR A 349 -2.79 18.32 -10.26
CA THR A 349 -2.24 17.70 -9.07
C THR A 349 -1.29 18.66 -8.36
N ARG A 350 -1.04 18.39 -7.09
CA ARG A 350 -0.03 19.06 -6.29
C ARG A 350 0.78 18.04 -5.50
N ILE A 351 2.02 18.40 -5.19
CA ILE A 351 2.89 17.59 -4.35
C ILE A 351 2.74 18.09 -2.92
N GLU A 352 2.42 17.20 -2.00
CA GLU A 352 2.29 17.51 -0.58
C GLU A 352 3.19 16.60 0.27
N PRO A 353 3.55 17.01 1.51
CA PRO A 353 4.17 16.13 2.49
C PRO A 353 3.34 14.86 2.72
N PHE A 354 3.98 13.70 2.68
CA PHE A 354 3.31 12.41 2.94
C PHE A 354 3.14 12.20 4.46
N PRO A 355 1.93 12.05 5.01
CA PRO A 355 1.71 12.06 6.47
C PRO A 355 1.48 10.68 7.11
N TYR A 356 1.29 9.63 6.32
CA TYR A 356 0.83 8.34 6.83
C TYR A 356 1.94 7.57 7.56
N PHE A 357 1.54 6.71 8.50
CA PHE A 357 2.37 5.88 9.37
C PHE A 357 3.41 6.59 10.26
N ARG A 358 3.60 7.91 10.08
CA ARG A 358 4.54 8.72 10.87
C ARG A 358 4.21 8.75 12.36
N ASP A 359 2.95 8.56 12.76
CA ASP A 359 2.56 8.43 14.17
C ASP A 359 3.32 7.27 14.85
N TYR A 360 3.34 6.10 14.19
CA TYR A 360 4.00 4.90 14.68
C TYR A 360 5.53 5.05 14.66
N VAL A 361 6.08 5.62 13.59
CA VAL A 361 7.53 5.87 13.46
C VAL A 361 8.03 6.84 14.52
N VAL A 362 7.35 7.97 14.70
CA VAL A 362 7.67 8.95 15.75
C VAL A 362 7.54 8.28 17.10
N ALA A 363 6.45 7.56 17.39
CA ALA A 363 6.25 6.93 18.68
C ALA A 363 7.31 5.87 19.02
N THR A 364 7.78 5.12 18.03
CA THR A 364 8.82 4.08 18.22
C THR A 364 10.25 4.60 18.16
N LYS A 365 10.44 5.87 17.73
CA LYS A 365 11.77 6.47 17.50
C LYS A 365 12.59 5.69 16.47
N ALA A 366 11.91 5.15 15.46
CA ALA A 366 12.58 4.43 14.38
C ALA A 366 13.25 5.39 13.40
N LEU A 367 14.31 4.91 12.75
CA LEU A 367 14.96 5.61 11.65
C LEU A 367 14.09 5.50 10.39
N VAL A 368 13.84 6.63 9.71
CA VAL A 368 13.25 6.61 8.36
C VAL A 368 14.34 6.40 7.32
N SER A 369 14.21 5.35 6.53
CA SER A 369 15.11 4.93 5.45
C SER A 369 14.31 4.80 4.14
N TRP A 370 14.37 5.81 3.27
CA TRP A 370 13.65 5.81 1.99
C TRP A 370 14.63 5.99 0.82
N LEU A 371 15.26 4.88 0.45
CA LEU A 371 16.32 4.84 -0.54
C LEU A 371 15.88 3.98 -1.74
N PRO A 372 16.12 4.44 -2.99
CA PRO A 372 15.97 3.58 -4.15
C PRO A 372 16.88 2.36 -4.02
N PRO A 373 16.35 1.13 -4.21
CA PRO A 373 17.12 -0.09 -4.02
C PRO A 373 18.19 -0.33 -5.09
N ASN A 374 18.19 0.41 -6.21
CA ASN A 374 19.17 0.24 -7.28
C ASN A 374 20.28 1.30 -7.20
N GLY A 375 21.49 0.94 -7.65
CA GLY A 375 22.63 1.87 -7.73
C GLY A 375 23.22 2.24 -6.35
N PRO A 376 23.93 3.39 -6.24
CA PRO A 376 24.61 3.80 -5.00
C PRO A 376 23.70 3.92 -3.77
N THR A 377 22.42 4.28 -3.96
CA THR A 377 21.43 4.31 -2.88
C THR A 377 21.06 2.92 -2.38
N GLY A 378 21.14 1.90 -3.24
CA GLY A 378 20.94 0.50 -2.88
C GLY A 378 22.05 -0.02 -1.96
N GLU A 379 23.31 0.37 -2.22
CA GLU A 379 24.42 0.03 -1.32
C GLU A 379 24.25 0.66 0.07
N LEU A 380 23.84 1.92 0.15
CA LEU A 380 23.49 2.54 1.43
C LEU A 380 22.31 1.83 2.10
N LEU A 381 21.29 1.41 1.35
CA LEU A 381 20.16 0.68 1.91
C LEU A 381 20.60 -0.67 2.53
N LYS A 382 21.54 -1.38 1.89
CA LYS A 382 22.17 -2.59 2.47
C LYS A 382 22.88 -2.28 3.78
N GLU A 383 23.59 -1.15 3.87
CA GLU A 383 24.22 -0.71 5.11
C GLU A 383 23.19 -0.44 6.22
N HIS A 384 22.01 0.11 5.89
CA HIS A 384 20.93 0.28 6.86
C HIS A 384 20.43 -1.08 7.39
N PHE A 385 20.27 -2.09 6.53
CA PHE A 385 19.89 -3.44 6.95
C PHE A 385 20.99 -4.12 7.78
N ALA A 386 22.25 -4.00 7.38
CA ALA A 386 23.38 -4.55 8.14
C ALA A 386 23.57 -3.87 9.51
N ALA A 387 23.13 -2.62 9.65
CA ALA A 387 23.18 -1.88 10.91
C ALA A 387 22.12 -2.33 11.92
N VAL A 388 21.13 -3.12 11.49
CA VAL A 388 20.16 -3.79 12.37
C VAL A 388 20.43 -5.30 12.42
N GLY A 389 19.90 -5.99 13.43
CA GLY A 389 20.07 -7.43 13.56
C GLY A 389 19.14 -8.22 12.63
N PRO A 390 19.39 -9.53 12.45
CA PRO A 390 18.48 -10.39 11.70
C PRO A 390 17.06 -10.33 12.29
N THR A 391 16.05 -10.49 11.43
CA THR A 391 14.63 -10.43 11.80
C THR A 391 14.21 -9.09 12.41
N THR A 392 14.81 -8.00 11.91
CA THR A 392 14.34 -6.63 12.19
C THR A 392 13.43 -6.19 11.04
N PRO A 393 12.15 -5.86 11.29
CA PRO A 393 11.23 -5.55 10.21
C PRO A 393 11.54 -4.18 9.59
N TYR A 394 11.46 -4.13 8.26
CA TYR A 394 11.37 -2.90 7.48
C TYR A 394 9.89 -2.55 7.28
N ALA A 395 9.37 -1.63 8.10
CA ALA A 395 7.97 -1.25 8.09
C ALA A 395 7.71 -0.04 7.19
N GLY A 396 7.01 -0.24 6.09
CA GLY A 396 6.82 0.76 5.05
C GLY A 396 7.06 0.16 3.66
N TRP A 397 7.56 0.98 2.73
CA TRP A 397 7.85 0.57 1.36
C TRP A 397 9.18 1.14 0.86
N PHE A 398 9.51 0.87 -0.40
CA PHE A 398 10.74 1.32 -1.05
C PHE A 398 10.50 2.46 -2.03
N ALA A 399 11.53 3.26 -2.29
CA ALA A 399 11.48 4.24 -3.37
C ALA A 399 11.50 3.53 -4.75
N ASN A 400 10.80 4.12 -5.74
CA ASN A 400 10.62 3.61 -7.12
C ASN A 400 9.69 2.38 -7.26
N ASP A 401 8.42 2.53 -6.85
CA ASP A 401 7.36 1.52 -6.72
C ASP A 401 7.58 0.14 -7.42
N VAL A 402 7.49 0.04 -8.75
CA VAL A 402 7.50 -1.28 -9.44
C VAL A 402 8.90 -1.90 -9.52
N ALA A 403 9.91 -1.16 -9.96
CA ALA A 403 11.29 -1.65 -9.96
C ALA A 403 11.80 -1.85 -8.53
N GLY A 404 11.30 -1.04 -7.60
CA GLY A 404 11.69 -0.95 -6.21
C GLY A 404 11.06 -2.01 -5.31
N GLU A 405 9.88 -2.55 -5.65
CA GLU A 405 9.30 -3.68 -4.92
C GLU A 405 10.19 -4.91 -5.00
N TRP A 406 10.60 -5.28 -6.21
CA TRP A 406 11.25 -6.57 -6.46
C TRP A 406 12.68 -6.51 -5.93
N SER A 407 13.41 -5.46 -6.32
CA SER A 407 14.76 -5.22 -5.83
C SER A 407 14.80 -4.83 -4.34
N GLY A 408 13.80 -4.13 -3.82
CA GLY A 408 13.75 -3.73 -2.41
C GLY A 408 13.47 -4.89 -1.47
N VAL A 409 12.47 -5.73 -1.76
CA VAL A 409 12.19 -6.93 -0.95
C VAL A 409 13.36 -7.92 -1.02
N ASP A 410 13.99 -8.06 -2.18
CA ASP A 410 15.17 -8.89 -2.34
C ASP A 410 16.36 -8.37 -1.53
N LEU A 411 16.63 -7.05 -1.55
CA LEU A 411 17.67 -6.44 -0.73
C LEU A 411 17.39 -6.54 0.78
N ALA A 412 16.14 -6.36 1.20
CA ALA A 412 15.75 -6.55 2.59
C ALA A 412 15.99 -8.01 3.03
N ALA A 413 15.60 -8.99 2.20
CA ALA A 413 15.82 -10.41 2.45
C ALA A 413 17.33 -10.75 2.54
N GLN A 414 18.15 -10.23 1.61
CA GLN A 414 19.61 -10.37 1.64
C GLN A 414 20.23 -9.76 2.91
N GLY A 415 19.61 -8.70 3.44
CA GLY A 415 19.96 -8.08 4.72
C GLY A 415 19.35 -8.75 5.95
N GLY A 416 18.65 -9.89 5.79
CA GLY A 416 18.02 -10.61 6.89
C GLY A 416 16.81 -9.92 7.51
N SER A 417 16.11 -9.10 6.73
CA SER A 417 14.95 -8.30 7.17
C SER A 417 13.70 -8.65 6.37
N GLU A 418 12.61 -8.92 7.07
CA GLU A 418 11.27 -8.98 6.49
C GLU A 418 10.69 -7.57 6.24
N VAL A 419 9.84 -7.45 5.22
CA VAL A 419 9.14 -6.22 4.88
C VAL A 419 7.71 -6.27 5.44
N LEU A 420 7.27 -5.17 6.03
CA LEU A 420 5.88 -4.98 6.45
C LEU A 420 5.31 -3.78 5.68
N PRO A 421 4.55 -3.99 4.59
CA PRO A 421 3.95 -2.88 3.85
C PRO A 421 2.98 -2.10 4.73
N ALA A 422 3.41 -0.90 5.13
CA ALA A 422 2.74 -0.09 6.14
C ALA A 422 2.82 1.43 5.87
N ASP A 423 3.36 1.88 4.73
CA ASP A 423 3.48 3.31 4.41
C ASP A 423 2.12 4.02 4.38
N PHE A 424 1.02 3.36 3.99
CA PHE A 424 -0.36 3.84 4.09
C PHE A 424 -1.13 3.29 5.30
N TYR A 425 -0.46 2.66 6.26
CA TYR A 425 -1.08 2.25 7.51
C TYR A 425 -1.24 3.46 8.43
N MET A 426 -2.42 3.64 9.01
CA MET A 426 -2.71 4.85 9.79
C MET A 426 -3.21 4.52 11.18
N ASN A 427 -3.02 5.44 12.12
CA ASN A 427 -3.37 5.24 13.53
C ASN A 427 -2.68 4.03 14.18
N GLY A 428 -1.46 3.69 13.75
CA GLY A 428 -0.78 2.49 14.22
C GLY A 428 -0.48 2.52 15.71
N THR A 429 -0.26 3.71 16.27
CA THR A 429 -0.10 3.90 17.72
C THR A 429 -1.34 3.53 18.53
N VAL A 430 -2.54 3.78 17.99
CA VAL A 430 -3.80 3.39 18.65
C VAL A 430 -4.08 1.92 18.41
N LEU A 431 -4.03 1.46 17.15
CA LEU A 431 -4.49 0.12 16.77
C LEU A 431 -3.66 -1.00 17.37
N SER A 432 -2.35 -0.78 17.57
CA SER A 432 -1.47 -1.72 18.29
C SER A 432 -1.72 -1.75 19.80
N GLY A 433 -2.30 -0.68 20.37
CA GLY A 433 -2.65 -0.60 21.79
C GLY A 433 -4.04 -1.13 22.12
N VAL A 434 -4.94 -1.27 21.15
CA VAL A 434 -6.28 -1.81 21.37
C VAL A 434 -6.21 -3.32 21.59
N ALA A 435 -6.33 -3.75 22.84
CA ALA A 435 -6.37 -5.17 23.17
C ALA A 435 -7.61 -5.85 22.57
N ALA A 436 -7.40 -6.98 21.88
CA ALA A 436 -8.46 -7.83 21.36
C ALA A 436 -8.04 -9.32 21.41
N PRO A 437 -8.98 -10.26 21.61
CA PRO A 437 -8.64 -11.67 21.68
C PRO A 437 -8.23 -12.20 20.30
N ILE A 438 -7.02 -12.78 20.21
CA ILE A 438 -6.56 -13.48 19.01
C ILE A 438 -6.68 -14.97 19.26
N SER A 439 -7.34 -15.68 18.35
CA SER A 439 -7.38 -17.14 18.37
C SER A 439 -6.06 -17.69 17.86
N ASN A 440 -5.45 -18.57 18.67
CA ASN A 440 -4.31 -19.40 18.27
C ASN A 440 -4.75 -20.77 17.70
N LYS A 441 -6.07 -21.04 17.67
CA LYS A 441 -6.60 -22.33 17.24
C LYS A 441 -6.64 -22.39 15.72
N VAL A 442 -6.00 -23.42 15.18
CA VAL A 442 -6.18 -23.80 13.77
C VAL A 442 -7.66 -24.08 13.50
N ARG A 443 -8.15 -23.54 12.39
CA ARG A 443 -9.55 -23.68 12.00
C ARG A 443 -9.89 -25.14 11.71
N LYS A 444 -10.85 -25.68 12.47
CA LYS A 444 -11.38 -27.03 12.25
C LYS A 444 -12.09 -27.11 10.89
N PHE A 445 -11.98 -28.26 10.26
CA PHE A 445 -12.67 -28.60 9.02
C PHE A 445 -13.02 -30.08 9.02
N THR A 446 -13.89 -30.48 8.10
CA THR A 446 -14.23 -31.87 7.85
C THR A 446 -13.39 -32.37 6.68
N PRO A 447 -12.49 -33.34 6.89
CA PRO A 447 -11.76 -33.95 5.79
C PRO A 447 -12.68 -34.58 4.74
N ILE A 448 -12.24 -34.56 3.49
CA ILE A 448 -12.90 -35.24 2.38
C ILE A 448 -12.04 -36.42 1.91
N THR A 449 -12.69 -37.46 1.39
CA THR A 449 -12.01 -38.50 0.62
C THR A 449 -11.90 -38.01 -0.83
N PRO A 450 -10.68 -37.81 -1.36
CA PRO A 450 -10.50 -37.32 -2.73
C PRO A 450 -11.19 -38.26 -3.74
N LYS A 451 -12.02 -37.69 -4.61
CA LYS A 451 -12.70 -38.40 -5.71
C LYS A 451 -12.08 -37.99 -7.05
N LYS A 452 -12.49 -38.67 -8.13
CA LYS A 452 -12.16 -38.32 -9.52
C LYS A 452 -12.84 -37.00 -9.94
N LYS A 453 -12.35 -35.89 -9.39
CA LYS A 453 -12.85 -34.52 -9.57
C LYS A 453 -11.67 -33.54 -9.64
N ILE A 454 -11.98 -32.31 -10.04
CA ILE A 454 -11.05 -31.20 -10.02
C ILE A 454 -11.34 -30.33 -8.80
N TYR A 455 -10.50 -30.41 -7.78
CA TYR A 455 -10.61 -29.58 -6.59
C TYR A 455 -9.99 -28.22 -6.85
N VAL A 456 -10.74 -27.16 -6.54
CA VAL A 456 -10.31 -25.76 -6.69
C VAL A 456 -10.39 -25.09 -5.33
N THR A 457 -9.35 -24.35 -4.95
CA THR A 457 -9.40 -23.42 -3.82
C THR A 457 -9.06 -22.02 -4.30
N LEU A 458 -9.81 -21.01 -3.87
CA LEU A 458 -9.62 -19.61 -4.30
C LEU A 458 -9.05 -18.78 -3.16
N THR A 459 -8.07 -17.93 -3.46
CA THR A 459 -7.36 -17.15 -2.45
C THR A 459 -7.24 -15.69 -2.86
N PHE A 460 -7.82 -14.78 -2.06
CA PHE A 460 -7.50 -13.35 -2.14
C PHE A 460 -6.07 -13.10 -1.66
N GLY A 461 -5.24 -12.56 -2.55
CA GLY A 461 -3.86 -12.12 -2.24
C GLY A 461 -3.79 -10.81 -1.44
N GLU A 462 -2.58 -10.26 -1.30
CA GLU A 462 -2.26 -8.96 -0.66
C GLU A 462 -2.26 -8.96 0.89
N GLY A 463 -2.38 -10.11 1.54
CA GLY A 463 -2.47 -10.19 3.00
C GLY A 463 -1.22 -9.83 3.79
N ASP A 464 -0.03 -9.91 3.19
CA ASP A 464 1.22 -9.47 3.82
C ASP A 464 1.20 -7.97 4.18
N ASN A 465 0.46 -7.22 3.37
CA ASN A 465 0.29 -5.80 3.44
C ASN A 465 -0.74 -5.43 4.53
N VAL A 466 -0.25 -4.86 5.64
CA VAL A 466 -1.13 -4.51 6.78
C VAL A 466 -2.03 -3.31 6.51
N GLN A 467 -1.65 -2.43 5.58
CA GLN A 467 -2.52 -1.36 5.11
C GLN A 467 -3.66 -1.89 4.23
N TYR A 468 -3.47 -2.92 3.42
CA TYR A 468 -4.54 -3.64 2.73
C TYR A 468 -5.49 -4.29 3.75
N CYS A 469 -4.93 -5.00 4.73
CA CYS A 469 -5.70 -5.62 5.80
C CYS A 469 -6.51 -4.58 6.60
N GLN A 470 -5.98 -3.37 6.81
CA GLN A 470 -6.71 -2.28 7.46
C GLN A 470 -7.76 -1.64 6.53
N ARG A 471 -7.46 -1.50 5.25
CA ARG A 471 -8.21 -0.65 4.32
C ARG A 471 -9.10 -1.52 3.44
N HIS A 472 -8.63 -1.85 2.24
CA HIS A 472 -9.43 -2.47 1.19
C HIS A 472 -10.01 -3.83 1.59
N MET A 473 -9.26 -4.63 2.36
CA MET A 473 -9.80 -5.89 2.89
C MET A 473 -11.03 -5.64 3.75
N ARG A 474 -11.12 -4.53 4.49
CA ARG A 474 -12.30 -4.20 5.29
C ARG A 474 -13.53 -4.00 4.42
N ASP A 475 -13.39 -3.36 3.27
CA ASP A 475 -14.49 -3.14 2.32
C ASP A 475 -14.92 -4.46 1.68
N LEU A 476 -13.96 -5.27 1.21
CA LEU A 476 -14.23 -6.62 0.70
C LEU A 476 -14.89 -7.53 1.75
N TRP A 477 -14.46 -7.41 3.01
CA TRP A 477 -14.99 -8.17 4.13
C TRP A 477 -16.42 -7.78 4.49
N ASP A 478 -16.87 -6.56 4.13
CA ASP A 478 -18.24 -6.12 4.37
C ASP A 478 -19.16 -6.35 3.14
N ASP A 479 -18.67 -7.00 2.07
CA ASP A 479 -19.45 -7.37 0.88
C ASP A 479 -20.67 -8.25 1.25
N PRO A 480 -21.87 -7.96 0.72
CA PRO A 480 -23.10 -8.64 1.11
C PRO A 480 -23.17 -10.12 0.70
N ARG A 481 -22.42 -10.53 -0.33
CA ARG A 481 -22.32 -11.93 -0.79
C ARG A 481 -21.14 -12.68 -0.18
N ARG A 482 -20.35 -12.05 0.69
CA ARG A 482 -19.31 -12.75 1.45
C ARG A 482 -19.94 -13.87 2.29
N GLY A 483 -19.49 -15.09 2.04
CA GLY A 483 -19.97 -16.30 2.70
C GLY A 483 -20.80 -17.20 1.79
N ASP A 484 -21.19 -16.74 0.60
CA ASP A 484 -21.90 -17.56 -0.40
C ASP A 484 -21.00 -18.67 -0.97
N ALA A 485 -19.71 -18.41 -1.10
CA ALA A 485 -18.72 -19.33 -1.66
C ALA A 485 -17.47 -19.47 -0.76
N PRO A 486 -16.84 -20.65 -0.68
CA PRO A 486 -15.61 -20.86 0.08
C PRO A 486 -14.43 -20.10 -0.55
N VAL A 487 -13.78 -19.25 0.26
CA VAL A 487 -12.61 -18.48 -0.16
C VAL A 487 -11.59 -18.36 0.98
N ASN A 488 -10.31 -18.34 0.61
CA ASN A 488 -9.21 -18.07 1.51
C ASN A 488 -8.84 -16.58 1.43
N TRP A 489 -8.50 -16.00 2.57
CA TRP A 489 -8.06 -14.63 2.72
C TRP A 489 -6.64 -14.63 3.26
N THR A 490 -5.69 -14.14 2.48
CA THR A 490 -4.36 -13.87 3.03
C THR A 490 -4.45 -12.73 4.04
N VAL A 491 -3.80 -12.89 5.20
CA VAL A 491 -3.71 -11.88 6.26
C VAL A 491 -2.32 -11.92 6.89
N SER A 492 -1.79 -10.76 7.25
CA SER A 492 -0.48 -10.65 7.90
C SER A 492 -0.60 -11.14 9.34
N PRO A 493 0.16 -12.16 9.75
CA PRO A 493 0.10 -12.63 11.13
C PRO A 493 0.70 -11.59 12.09
N LEU A 494 1.46 -10.61 11.58
CA LEU A 494 2.02 -9.49 12.35
C LEU A 494 0.96 -8.47 12.79
N LEU A 495 -0.26 -8.52 12.26
CA LEU A 495 -1.40 -7.83 12.86
C LEU A 495 -1.61 -8.23 14.32
N ALA A 496 -1.11 -9.39 14.75
CA ALA A 496 -1.16 -9.78 16.16
C ALA A 496 -0.48 -8.77 17.09
N ASP A 497 0.46 -7.97 16.59
CA ASP A 497 1.10 -6.88 17.32
C ASP A 497 0.58 -5.51 16.90
N ILE A 498 0.62 -5.19 15.61
CA ILE A 498 0.37 -3.81 15.15
C ILE A 498 -1.11 -3.46 15.00
N GLY A 499 -1.98 -4.47 14.88
CA GLY A 499 -3.43 -4.29 14.75
C GLY A 499 -4.24 -5.46 15.29
N PRO A 500 -4.08 -5.86 16.57
CA PRO A 500 -4.74 -7.04 17.14
C PRO A 500 -6.27 -6.97 17.01
N ALA A 501 -6.87 -5.78 17.12
CA ALA A 501 -8.31 -5.60 16.92
C ALA A 501 -8.77 -5.89 15.47
N ILE A 502 -7.91 -5.62 14.48
CA ILE A 502 -8.18 -5.90 13.06
C ILE A 502 -8.18 -7.42 12.85
N LEU A 503 -7.10 -8.10 13.23
CA LEU A 503 -7.01 -9.56 13.09
C LEU A 503 -8.15 -10.27 13.85
N SER A 504 -8.42 -9.81 15.06
CA SER A 504 -9.47 -10.34 15.92
C SER A 504 -10.86 -10.16 15.33
N HIS A 505 -11.12 -9.03 14.64
CA HIS A 505 -12.36 -8.82 13.90
C HIS A 505 -12.53 -9.89 12.81
N TYR A 506 -11.52 -10.07 11.95
CA TYR A 506 -11.57 -11.07 10.89
C TYR A 506 -11.72 -12.49 11.42
N GLN A 507 -11.01 -12.86 12.49
CA GLN A 507 -11.14 -14.19 13.10
C GLN A 507 -12.54 -14.45 13.67
N ARG A 508 -13.16 -13.45 14.31
CA ARG A 508 -14.47 -13.65 14.98
C ARG A 508 -15.65 -13.60 14.03
N THR A 509 -15.56 -12.83 12.95
CA THR A 509 -16.68 -12.66 12.01
C THR A 509 -16.53 -13.51 10.75
N ALA A 510 -15.49 -14.33 10.64
CA ALA A 510 -15.34 -15.29 9.55
C ALA A 510 -16.54 -16.24 9.51
N THR A 511 -17.17 -16.37 8.35
CA THR A 511 -18.24 -17.33 8.11
C THR A 511 -17.68 -18.76 8.01
N ARG A 512 -18.54 -19.76 7.80
CA ARG A 512 -18.11 -21.14 7.47
C ARG A 512 -17.32 -21.25 6.16
N ASN A 513 -17.40 -20.24 5.30
CA ASN A 513 -16.81 -20.18 3.97
C ASN A 513 -15.63 -19.21 3.87
N ASP A 514 -15.13 -18.67 4.99
CA ASP A 514 -13.91 -17.85 5.02
C ASP A 514 -12.77 -18.61 5.70
N LEU A 515 -11.59 -18.71 5.07
CA LEU A 515 -10.39 -19.22 5.74
C LEU A 515 -9.31 -18.14 5.76
N LEU A 516 -8.88 -17.70 6.95
CA LEU A 516 -7.71 -16.83 7.05
C LEU A 516 -6.44 -17.68 6.93
N ILE A 517 -5.57 -17.33 6.00
CA ILE A 517 -4.25 -17.94 5.81
C ILE A 517 -3.16 -16.87 5.90
N CYS A 518 -1.92 -17.29 6.12
CA CYS A 518 -0.80 -16.36 6.17
C CYS A 518 -0.53 -15.75 4.80
N GLY A 519 -0.41 -14.43 4.74
CA GLY A 519 0.09 -13.73 3.57
C GLY A 519 1.58 -13.97 3.33
N PRO A 520 2.10 -13.49 2.18
CA PRO A 520 3.51 -13.59 1.82
C PRO A 520 4.47 -13.08 2.90
N SER A 521 5.56 -13.78 3.23
CA SER A 521 5.77 -15.23 3.06
C SER A 521 5.84 -15.89 4.44
N GLY A 522 5.12 -15.35 5.43
CA GLY A 522 5.29 -15.71 6.84
C GLY A 522 5.12 -14.52 7.76
N ALA A 523 6.01 -14.38 8.74
CA ALA A 523 6.09 -13.19 9.58
C ALA A 523 6.71 -12.02 8.81
N GLY A 524 5.94 -11.43 7.89
CA GLY A 524 6.36 -10.35 6.99
C GLY A 524 6.65 -10.84 5.57
N TYR A 525 6.62 -9.89 4.63
CA TYR A 525 6.90 -10.14 3.23
C TYR A 525 8.39 -10.29 2.99
N THR A 526 8.80 -11.43 2.45
CA THR A 526 10.18 -11.68 2.08
C THR A 526 10.32 -12.78 1.02
N TYR A 527 11.54 -12.95 0.52
CA TYR A 527 11.94 -14.04 -0.38
C TYR A 527 12.91 -14.97 0.36
N PRO A 528 12.45 -16.11 0.92
CA PRO A 528 13.30 -16.99 1.73
C PRO A 528 14.58 -17.44 1.01
N GLY A 529 14.55 -17.62 -0.31
CA GLY A 529 15.74 -18.00 -1.09
C GLY A 529 16.81 -16.92 -1.21
N ALA A 530 16.52 -15.66 -0.87
CA ALA A 530 17.48 -14.56 -0.87
C ALA A 530 18.09 -14.29 0.53
N TRP A 531 17.65 -14.97 1.59
CA TRP A 531 18.18 -14.77 2.93
C TRP A 531 19.61 -15.32 3.07
N PRO A 532 20.45 -14.70 3.92
CA PRO A 532 21.68 -15.32 4.39
C PRO A 532 21.40 -16.68 5.02
N ALA A 533 22.15 -17.70 4.61
CA ALA A 533 21.91 -19.09 5.03
C ALA A 533 21.98 -19.28 6.55
N ASP A 534 22.79 -18.50 7.24
CA ASP A 534 22.96 -18.49 8.70
C ASP A 534 21.85 -17.74 9.45
N GLN A 535 20.98 -17.01 8.75
CA GLN A 535 19.86 -16.23 9.32
C GLN A 535 18.49 -16.80 8.97
N LEU A 536 18.41 -17.64 7.93
CA LEU A 536 17.15 -18.19 7.41
C LEU A 536 16.38 -19.02 8.46
N ASP A 537 17.08 -19.76 9.33
CA ASP A 537 16.47 -20.54 10.41
C ASP A 537 15.71 -19.63 11.41
N ALA A 538 16.31 -18.49 11.77
CA ALA A 538 15.69 -17.51 12.67
C ALA A 538 14.40 -16.93 12.07
N TYR A 539 14.36 -16.69 10.75
CA TYR A 539 13.16 -16.27 10.05
C TYR A 539 12.04 -17.32 10.13
N PHE A 540 12.35 -18.60 9.92
CA PHE A 540 11.34 -19.66 10.02
C PHE A 540 10.82 -19.84 11.45
N GLN A 541 11.69 -19.73 12.46
CA GLN A 541 11.28 -19.74 13.87
C GLN A 541 10.36 -18.56 14.23
N LEU A 542 10.68 -17.36 13.73
CA LEU A 542 9.84 -16.17 13.88
C LEU A 542 8.47 -16.41 13.23
N SER A 543 8.45 -16.86 11.97
CA SER A 543 7.22 -17.18 11.25
C SER A 543 6.38 -18.23 11.99
N GLY A 544 7.00 -19.31 12.46
CA GLY A 544 6.32 -20.35 13.24
C GLY A 544 5.69 -19.82 14.53
N THR A 545 6.36 -18.89 15.22
CA THR A 545 5.85 -18.25 16.43
C THR A 545 4.56 -17.48 16.15
N TYR A 546 4.54 -16.68 15.08
CA TYR A 546 3.36 -15.91 14.70
C TYR A 546 2.24 -16.77 14.16
N LEU A 547 2.53 -17.75 13.30
CA LEU A 547 1.55 -18.68 12.75
C LEU A 547 0.84 -19.47 13.87
N ARG A 548 1.58 -19.96 14.86
CA ARG A 548 0.99 -20.60 16.06
C ARG A 548 0.14 -19.63 16.87
N ARG A 549 0.58 -18.37 17.03
CA ARG A 549 -0.16 -17.35 17.78
C ARG A 549 -1.46 -16.92 17.10
N THR A 550 -1.53 -17.01 15.77
CA THR A 550 -2.70 -16.60 14.97
C THR A 550 -3.54 -17.77 14.44
N GLY A 551 -3.12 -19.02 14.71
CA GLY A 551 -3.84 -20.22 14.28
C GLY A 551 -3.83 -20.44 12.76
N MET A 552 -2.90 -19.82 12.02
CA MET A 552 -2.77 -19.99 10.57
C MET A 552 -1.91 -21.23 10.28
N ASP A 553 -2.42 -22.16 9.47
CA ASP A 553 -1.72 -23.41 9.08
C ASP A 553 -1.50 -23.55 7.57
N LEU A 554 -1.70 -22.46 6.82
CA LEU A 554 -1.36 -22.34 5.40
C LEU A 554 -0.66 -21.00 5.16
N VAL A 555 0.21 -20.97 4.15
CA VAL A 555 0.90 -19.75 3.71
C VAL A 555 0.79 -19.61 2.20
N TYR A 556 0.50 -18.39 1.78
CA TYR A 556 0.69 -17.93 0.41
C TYR A 556 2.04 -17.23 0.37
N ALA A 557 2.99 -17.68 -0.46
CA ALA A 557 4.39 -17.26 -0.35
C ALA A 557 5.03 -16.95 -1.71
N TYR A 558 5.92 -15.95 -1.71
CA TYR A 558 6.84 -15.65 -2.80
C TYR A 558 8.22 -16.25 -2.50
N ASN A 559 8.97 -16.53 -3.56
CA ASN A 559 10.39 -16.86 -3.48
C ASN A 559 11.19 -15.89 -4.35
N HIS A 560 12.53 -15.94 -4.32
CA HIS A 560 13.35 -15.03 -5.13
C HIS A 560 13.25 -15.33 -6.64
N ARG A 561 13.80 -14.42 -7.45
CA ARG A 561 13.90 -14.57 -8.91
C ARG A 561 15.32 -14.87 -9.34
N GLU A 562 15.44 -15.68 -10.37
CA GLU A 562 16.69 -15.93 -11.10
C GLU A 562 16.39 -15.85 -12.59
N ASN A 563 17.24 -15.14 -13.36
CA ASN A 563 17.11 -15.01 -14.82
C ASN A 563 15.69 -14.63 -15.27
N ASP A 564 15.10 -13.63 -14.59
CA ASP A 564 13.73 -13.16 -14.79
C ASP A 564 12.59 -14.16 -14.53
N ALA A 565 12.87 -15.34 -13.96
CA ALA A 565 11.88 -16.34 -13.59
C ALA A 565 11.77 -16.51 -12.06
N TRP A 566 10.57 -16.82 -11.57
CA TRP A 566 10.35 -17.17 -10.17
C TRP A 566 10.85 -18.59 -9.89
N VAL A 567 11.61 -18.74 -8.80
CA VAL A 567 12.26 -20.02 -8.47
C VAL A 567 11.35 -20.86 -7.57
N PRO A 568 11.07 -22.13 -7.92
CA PRO A 568 10.39 -23.05 -7.00
C PRO A 568 11.13 -23.18 -5.67
N PHE A 569 10.41 -23.30 -4.56
CA PHE A 569 11.06 -23.50 -3.26
C PHE A 569 12.00 -24.72 -3.26
N SER A 570 13.19 -24.52 -2.71
CA SER A 570 14.19 -25.58 -2.53
C SER A 570 13.80 -26.53 -1.40
N GLU A 571 14.43 -27.71 -1.34
CA GLU A 571 14.21 -28.66 -0.24
C GLU A 571 14.57 -28.05 1.11
N THR A 572 15.64 -27.26 1.17
CA THR A 572 16.07 -26.55 2.38
C THR A 572 14.99 -25.59 2.88
N ILE A 573 14.38 -24.80 1.99
CA ILE A 573 13.32 -23.85 2.37
C ILE A 573 12.06 -24.60 2.82
N GLY A 574 11.63 -25.62 2.08
CA GLY A 574 10.47 -26.42 2.48
C GLY A 574 10.66 -27.11 3.82
N ARG A 575 11.86 -27.64 4.09
CA ARG A 575 12.22 -28.22 5.39
C ARG A 575 12.19 -27.19 6.51
N GLY A 576 12.72 -25.99 6.28
CA GLY A 576 12.64 -24.91 7.27
C GLY A 576 11.21 -24.54 7.66
N TYR A 577 10.30 -24.43 6.68
CA TYR A 577 8.88 -24.28 6.99
C TYR A 577 8.33 -25.48 7.77
N ALA A 578 8.61 -26.71 7.32
CA ALA A 578 8.08 -27.92 7.96
C ALA A 578 8.54 -28.09 9.41
N GLU A 579 9.80 -27.78 9.72
CA GLU A 579 10.40 -27.99 11.04
C GLU A 579 9.98 -26.90 12.04
N HIS A 580 9.82 -25.65 11.60
CA HIS A 580 9.61 -24.53 12.52
C HIS A 580 8.18 -24.02 12.58
N THR A 581 7.33 -24.37 11.62
CA THR A 581 5.95 -23.89 11.53
C THR A 581 4.93 -25.02 11.70
N GLN A 582 3.64 -24.67 11.76
CA GLN A 582 2.53 -25.62 11.80
C GLN A 582 1.87 -25.82 10.42
N LEU A 583 2.56 -25.43 9.34
CA LEU A 583 1.98 -25.39 8.01
C LEU A 583 1.61 -26.80 7.52
N ARG A 584 0.49 -26.89 6.80
CA ARG A 584 0.04 -28.09 6.08
C ARG A 584 0.39 -28.06 4.60
N GLY A 585 0.66 -26.87 4.07
CA GLY A 585 0.97 -26.65 2.66
C GLY A 585 1.27 -25.20 2.34
N ILE A 586 1.86 -25.01 1.16
CA ILE A 586 2.34 -23.72 0.66
C ILE A 586 1.70 -23.48 -0.71
N ILE A 587 1.07 -22.32 -0.88
CA ILE A 587 0.67 -21.80 -2.19
C ILE A 587 1.81 -20.88 -2.65
N GLN A 588 2.58 -21.31 -3.65
CA GLN A 588 3.65 -20.51 -4.24
C GLN A 588 3.06 -19.57 -5.31
N SER A 589 3.31 -18.28 -5.16
CA SER A 589 2.78 -17.25 -6.06
C SER A 589 3.66 -17.03 -7.31
N TRP A 590 3.09 -16.31 -8.29
CA TRP A 590 3.64 -16.05 -9.63
C TRP A 590 4.04 -17.31 -10.41
N GLU A 591 3.25 -18.35 -10.26
CA GLU A 591 3.34 -19.58 -11.02
C GLU A 591 2.21 -19.61 -12.07
N LYS A 592 2.19 -20.61 -12.96
CA LYS A 592 1.17 -20.77 -14.00
C LYS A 592 0.08 -21.79 -13.63
N GLY A 593 0.14 -22.35 -12.42
CA GLY A 593 -0.74 -23.42 -11.93
C GLY A 593 -0.22 -24.84 -12.17
N ASP A 594 0.97 -24.98 -12.76
CA ASP A 594 1.57 -26.25 -13.16
C ASP A 594 2.51 -26.84 -12.07
N LEU A 595 2.98 -26.03 -11.12
CA LEU A 595 3.87 -26.48 -10.06
C LEU A 595 3.11 -27.31 -9.04
N LEU A 596 3.54 -28.56 -8.85
CA LEU A 596 3.12 -29.39 -7.73
C LEU A 596 4.27 -30.28 -7.27
N VAL A 597 4.85 -29.98 -6.11
CA VAL A 597 6.00 -30.70 -5.56
C VAL A 597 5.87 -30.91 -4.05
N ARG A 598 6.60 -31.88 -3.50
CA ARG A 598 6.85 -31.96 -2.05
C ARG A 598 8.22 -31.37 -1.70
N ARG A 599 8.27 -30.56 -0.63
CA ARG A 599 9.51 -29.97 -0.07
C ARG A 599 9.45 -30.01 1.44
N GLY A 600 10.43 -30.64 2.10
CA GLY A 600 10.41 -30.83 3.55
C GLY A 600 9.19 -31.64 4.04
N GLY A 601 8.60 -32.47 3.16
CA GLY A 601 7.34 -33.16 3.41
C GLY A 601 6.07 -32.33 3.17
N LEU A 602 6.17 -31.01 2.99
CA LEU A 602 5.04 -30.14 2.70
C LEU A 602 4.69 -30.14 1.20
N PRO A 603 3.41 -30.18 0.82
CA PRO A 603 2.99 -29.90 -0.54
C PRO A 603 3.14 -28.41 -0.86
N VAL A 604 3.81 -28.14 -1.98
CA VAL A 604 3.96 -26.81 -2.58
C VAL A 604 3.23 -26.84 -3.91
N ILE A 605 2.23 -25.98 -4.06
CA ILE A 605 1.45 -25.85 -5.29
C ILE A 605 1.55 -24.42 -5.83
N GLY A 606 1.73 -24.28 -7.13
CA GLY A 606 1.73 -23.00 -7.81
C GLY A 606 0.33 -22.41 -7.93
N ASN A 607 0.22 -21.09 -7.83
CA ASN A 607 -1.06 -20.42 -8.01
C ASN A 607 -1.46 -20.34 -9.50
N PHE A 608 -2.74 -20.55 -9.79
CA PHE A 608 -3.35 -20.31 -11.09
C PHE A 608 -4.04 -18.93 -11.06
N SER A 609 -3.62 -18.00 -11.93
CA SER A 609 -4.06 -16.60 -11.89
C SER A 609 -4.41 -16.05 -13.27
N PRO A 610 -5.46 -16.56 -13.94
CA PRO A 610 -5.88 -16.03 -15.23
C PRO A 610 -6.43 -14.60 -15.10
N PRO A 611 -6.35 -13.78 -16.16
CA PRO A 611 -7.02 -12.49 -16.20
C PRO A 611 -8.54 -12.65 -16.31
N GLY A 612 -9.28 -11.57 -16.04
CA GLY A 612 -10.73 -11.52 -16.19
C GLY A 612 -11.50 -11.75 -14.89
N LYS A 613 -12.81 -11.97 -15.01
CA LYS A 613 -13.79 -12.16 -13.94
C LYS A 613 -14.34 -13.58 -13.97
N ALA A 614 -15.50 -13.84 -13.36
CA ALA A 614 -16.05 -15.17 -13.16
C ALA A 614 -16.09 -16.02 -14.46
N ALA A 615 -16.63 -15.49 -15.55
CA ALA A 615 -16.76 -16.21 -16.81
C ALA A 615 -15.41 -16.52 -17.48
N GLU A 616 -14.51 -15.53 -17.56
CA GLU A 616 -13.17 -15.72 -18.15
C GLU A 616 -12.32 -16.66 -17.30
N TYR A 617 -12.42 -16.55 -15.97
CA TYR A 617 -11.71 -17.42 -15.03
C TYR A 617 -12.16 -18.87 -15.20
N ARG A 618 -13.47 -19.10 -15.34
CA ARG A 618 -14.03 -20.42 -15.62
C ARG A 618 -13.52 -20.98 -16.96
N ALA A 619 -13.57 -20.19 -18.03
CA ALA A 619 -13.06 -20.61 -19.33
C ALA A 619 -11.56 -20.95 -19.29
N ALA A 620 -10.77 -20.17 -18.54
CA ALA A 620 -9.36 -20.43 -18.35
C ALA A 620 -9.11 -21.72 -17.55
N LEU A 621 -9.94 -22.02 -16.54
CA LEU A 621 -9.89 -23.31 -15.85
C LEU A 621 -10.19 -24.47 -16.80
N ASP A 622 -11.25 -24.37 -17.61
CA ASP A 622 -11.60 -25.41 -18.59
C ASP A 622 -10.43 -25.65 -19.56
N GLN A 623 -9.76 -24.59 -20.01
CA GLN A 623 -8.58 -24.68 -20.86
C GLN A 623 -7.36 -25.31 -20.14
N HIS A 624 -7.10 -24.92 -18.90
CA HIS A 624 -5.98 -25.44 -18.11
C HIS A 624 -6.17 -26.93 -17.81
N THR A 625 -7.40 -27.38 -17.61
CA THR A 625 -7.71 -28.77 -17.27
C THR A 625 -8.10 -29.66 -18.44
N LYS A 626 -7.97 -29.16 -19.69
CA LYS A 626 -8.40 -29.88 -20.91
C LYS A 626 -7.78 -31.28 -21.08
N SER A 627 -6.59 -31.52 -20.51
CA SER A 627 -5.86 -32.79 -20.59
C SER A 627 -6.21 -33.76 -19.47
N TRP A 628 -7.05 -33.37 -18.50
CA TRP A 628 -7.43 -34.22 -17.39
C TRP A 628 -8.37 -35.34 -17.86
N THR A 629 -7.95 -36.59 -17.65
CA THR A 629 -8.66 -37.78 -18.13
C THR A 629 -9.77 -38.27 -17.21
N GLY A 630 -9.86 -37.74 -15.99
CA GLY A 630 -10.80 -38.23 -14.98
C GLY A 630 -10.34 -39.45 -14.18
N ASP A 631 -9.10 -39.92 -14.36
CA ASP A 631 -8.62 -41.15 -13.69
C ASP A 631 -8.16 -40.93 -12.25
N ALA A 632 -7.75 -39.71 -11.93
CA ALA A 632 -7.26 -39.29 -10.61
C ALA A 632 -7.80 -37.88 -10.27
N PRO A 633 -7.85 -37.49 -8.98
CA PRO A 633 -8.15 -36.11 -8.62
C PRO A 633 -7.11 -35.14 -9.20
N LEU A 634 -7.55 -33.92 -9.56
CA LEU A 634 -6.69 -32.80 -9.89
C LEU A 634 -6.90 -31.68 -8.87
N PHE A 635 -5.85 -30.91 -8.58
CA PHE A 635 -5.83 -29.87 -7.56
C PHE A 635 -5.34 -28.57 -8.17
N ILE A 636 -6.10 -27.49 -8.01
CA ILE A 636 -5.77 -26.15 -8.52
C ILE A 636 -5.92 -25.13 -7.40
N ALA A 637 -4.84 -24.41 -7.12
CA ALA A 637 -4.85 -23.27 -6.20
C ALA A 637 -5.06 -21.97 -7.00
N GLY A 638 -6.30 -21.50 -7.09
CA GLY A 638 -6.64 -20.26 -7.77
C GLY A 638 -6.28 -19.02 -6.95
N ALA A 639 -5.61 -18.06 -7.58
CA ALA A 639 -5.40 -16.72 -7.02
C ALA A 639 -6.48 -15.75 -7.51
N ILE A 640 -6.92 -14.88 -6.60
CA ILE A 640 -7.88 -13.81 -6.84
C ILE A 640 -7.20 -12.48 -6.52
N ASN A 641 -7.21 -11.57 -7.49
CA ASN A 641 -6.68 -10.23 -7.31
C ASN A 641 -7.68 -9.38 -6.50
N ALA A 642 -7.33 -9.07 -5.26
CA ALA A 642 -8.19 -8.31 -4.35
C ALA A 642 -8.55 -6.90 -4.84
N TRP A 643 -7.76 -6.31 -5.74
CA TRP A 643 -8.01 -4.97 -6.27
C TRP A 643 -9.03 -4.94 -7.41
N SER A 644 -9.22 -6.06 -8.10
CA SER A 644 -10.17 -6.16 -9.21
C SER A 644 -11.37 -7.05 -8.91
N TRP A 645 -11.32 -7.90 -7.89
CA TRP A 645 -12.41 -8.82 -7.50
C TRP A 645 -13.02 -8.47 -6.15
N THR A 646 -14.30 -8.82 -6.01
CA THR A 646 -15.11 -8.77 -4.78
C THR A 646 -15.61 -10.17 -4.43
N PRO A 647 -16.05 -10.43 -3.19
CA PRO A 647 -16.73 -11.69 -2.86
C PRO A 647 -17.97 -11.95 -3.72
N SER A 648 -18.65 -10.91 -4.19
CA SER A 648 -19.75 -11.05 -5.16
C SER A 648 -19.31 -11.70 -6.47
N ASP A 649 -18.12 -11.37 -7.00
CA ASP A 649 -17.56 -12.02 -8.20
C ASP A 649 -17.16 -13.48 -7.90
N VAL A 650 -16.64 -13.77 -6.70
CA VAL A 650 -16.31 -15.14 -6.29
C VAL A 650 -17.56 -16.01 -6.18
N ALA A 651 -18.66 -15.44 -5.67
CA ALA A 651 -19.94 -16.12 -5.59
C ALA A 651 -20.50 -16.44 -6.99
N GLU A 652 -20.38 -15.51 -7.95
CA GLU A 652 -20.72 -15.78 -9.36
C GLU A 652 -19.86 -16.90 -9.95
N LEU A 653 -18.53 -16.87 -9.75
CA LEU A 653 -17.67 -17.95 -10.21
C LEU A 653 -18.06 -19.30 -9.59
N ALA A 654 -18.42 -19.33 -8.30
CA ALA A 654 -18.82 -20.56 -7.64
C ALA A 654 -20.09 -21.18 -8.23
N GLU A 655 -21.05 -20.36 -8.68
CA GLU A 655 -22.25 -20.82 -9.40
C GLU A 655 -21.87 -21.45 -10.76
N LEU A 656 -20.83 -20.93 -11.41
CA LEU A 656 -20.31 -21.48 -12.66
C LEU A 656 -19.52 -22.78 -12.45
N LEU A 657 -18.89 -23.01 -11.30
CA LEU A 657 -18.04 -24.19 -11.03
C LEU A 657 -18.85 -25.44 -10.66
N THR A 658 -19.60 -25.96 -11.62
CA THR A 658 -20.27 -27.27 -11.54
C THR A 658 -19.32 -28.43 -11.83
N ALA A 659 -19.81 -29.68 -11.74
CA ALA A 659 -19.03 -30.87 -12.11
C ALA A 659 -18.33 -30.69 -13.49
N PRO A 660 -17.04 -31.06 -13.62
CA PRO A 660 -16.24 -31.86 -12.68
C PRO A 660 -15.57 -31.08 -11.54
N TYR A 661 -15.77 -29.77 -11.43
CA TYR A 661 -15.15 -28.93 -10.39
C TYR A 661 -15.80 -29.13 -9.02
N GLU A 662 -14.99 -28.99 -7.97
CA GLU A 662 -15.44 -28.91 -6.58
C GLU A 662 -14.65 -27.81 -5.86
N LEU A 663 -15.34 -26.72 -5.53
CA LEU A 663 -14.75 -25.58 -4.83
C LEU A 663 -14.70 -25.85 -3.31
N VAL A 664 -13.51 -25.72 -2.72
CA VAL A 664 -13.25 -26.01 -1.30
C VAL A 664 -12.31 -24.99 -0.65
N LEU A 665 -12.40 -24.86 0.68
CA LEU A 665 -11.43 -24.08 1.46
C LEU A 665 -10.04 -24.72 1.43
N GLY A 666 -9.01 -23.89 1.59
CA GLY A 666 -7.62 -24.32 1.50
C GLY A 666 -7.26 -25.43 2.49
N ASN A 667 -7.81 -25.42 3.70
CA ASN A 667 -7.53 -26.46 4.71
C ASN A 667 -8.07 -27.84 4.29
N VAL A 668 -9.27 -27.90 3.71
CA VAL A 668 -9.84 -29.13 3.12
C VAL A 668 -9.04 -29.54 1.89
N PHE A 669 -8.69 -28.59 1.04
CA PHE A 669 -7.89 -28.80 -0.18
C PHE A 669 -6.54 -29.43 0.13
N PHE A 670 -5.75 -28.86 1.05
CA PHE A 670 -4.41 -29.34 1.38
C PHE A 670 -4.44 -30.65 2.20
N ASP A 671 -5.50 -30.90 2.96
CA ASP A 671 -5.69 -32.20 3.61
C ASP A 671 -5.95 -33.31 2.59
N ALA A 672 -6.82 -33.04 1.60
CA ALA A 672 -7.09 -33.95 0.48
C ALA A 672 -5.85 -34.17 -0.39
N LEU A 673 -5.13 -33.10 -0.72
CA LEU A 673 -3.91 -33.13 -1.54
C LEU A 673 -2.81 -33.99 -0.87
N ASN A 674 -2.62 -33.85 0.43
CA ASN A 674 -1.60 -34.62 1.16
C ASN A 674 -1.86 -36.12 1.21
N ARG A 675 -3.10 -36.57 0.97
CA ARG A 675 -3.45 -38.00 0.95
C ARG A 675 -3.21 -38.66 -0.41
N VAL A 676 -2.99 -37.86 -1.45
CA VAL A 676 -2.80 -38.34 -2.83
C VAL A 676 -1.38 -38.13 -3.35
N LEU A 677 -0.71 -37.05 -2.90
CA LEU A 677 0.73 -36.84 -3.10
C LEU A 677 1.53 -37.70 -2.13
#